data_AF-A0A3M9MVX8-F1
#
_entry.id   AF-A0A3M9MVX8-F1
#
_cell.length_a   1.000
_cell.length_b   1.000
_cell.length_c   1.000
_cell.angle_alpha   90.00
_cell.angle_beta   90.00
_cell.angle_gamma   90.00
#
_symmetry.space_group_name_H-M   'P 1'
#
loop_
_entity.id
_entity.type
_entity.pdbx_description
1 polymer ?
#
loop_
_entity_poly.entity_id
_entity_poly.type
_entity_poly.pdbx_seq_one_letter_code
_entity_poly.pdbx_strand_id
1 'polypeptide(L)'
;MRLGNIGRICLLFLLLCSFNTRAQVMIETRLGYNYLDKFEFTDEWQYLTTDMYLFNAGQFTKVINELEQGTTKARRRDYINLESLFISAQLKNAKLFGQEPVVYPLYNFALEPANDKKNYSTRISDNIDAIRIIDKLPLAADERNIDATVEAKLFTSDSRELFFNIIANQLTNIAKQVTPQAAMLSLVGEFGNLIRNSAQRKEYKFSSTIRLYEGQNFDTRLHSVRVYIFVPSFAKLPALRTPRLTELLSNSPQGFERQKLEAALNYKDYPVLVVANYKSLYRMDALSGSDITSETIERRRIRIEQAFTAGLVTEDAYKQEKLFIEFLRNFSDLKQNLNNYRLNYKNNSPEVNAKTLFTVIQEYKRLRALAGQRDREFSRNYTYQRVFKNEYSTILAAADSYLETDYNLKNGKELVNTVLDLEQEQTRSYSVAQREQYLSKLYAVELPTPEFLASTLEGEGIYRHLNRLESAQFNDVYAKEVTRLRDAAPTEENITLRNTLLEKANSTKCRSCREEVKLAARQFNQRLEEQQLEKEKVRLQELNLQAERKILAYLKQDDCMDNAFKTQYPSEALPEYVQRLYEKKVELKKHVAELDTLYKTPPKELKLETVREHNQRLNGFMRRLDQAYADICTAEKNLCGCE
;
A
#
# COMPACT_ATOMS: atom_id res chain seq x y z
N MET A 1 -28.49 -68.32 -59.13
CA MET A 1 -27.97 -67.42 -58.08
C MET A 1 -26.75 -68.07 -57.43
N ARG A 2 -25.54 -67.56 -57.71
CA ARG A 2 -24.26 -68.08 -57.20
C ARG A 2 -23.80 -67.23 -56.01
N LEU A 3 -24.24 -67.57 -54.80
CA LEU A 3 -23.79 -66.91 -53.56
C LEU A 3 -22.52 -67.55 -52.94
N GLY A 4 -22.03 -68.67 -53.49
CA GLY A 4 -20.91 -69.42 -52.89
C GLY A 4 -19.51 -68.87 -53.13
N ASN A 5 -19.28 -68.12 -54.23
CA ASN A 5 -17.92 -67.68 -54.59
C ASN A 5 -17.55 -66.30 -54.01
N ILE A 6 -18.51 -65.41 -53.76
CA ILE A 6 -18.23 -64.07 -53.22
C ILE A 6 -17.87 -64.15 -51.73
N GLY A 7 -18.55 -65.02 -50.97
CA GLY A 7 -18.24 -65.24 -49.55
C GLY A 7 -16.85 -65.84 -49.32
N ARG A 8 -16.39 -66.77 -50.19
CA ARG A 8 -15.06 -67.38 -50.08
C ARG A 8 -13.93 -66.42 -50.45
N ILE A 9 -14.14 -65.52 -51.41
CA ILE A 9 -13.16 -64.50 -51.78
C ILE A 9 -13.08 -63.41 -50.70
N CYS A 10 -14.22 -62.98 -50.13
CA CYS A 10 -14.23 -62.04 -49.00
C CYS A 10 -13.57 -62.62 -47.74
N LEU A 11 -13.77 -63.90 -47.43
CA LEU A 11 -13.13 -64.53 -46.27
C LEU A 11 -11.61 -64.68 -46.47
N LEU A 12 -11.15 -65.02 -47.69
CA LEU A 12 -9.72 -65.06 -48.00
C LEU A 12 -9.08 -63.66 -47.98
N PHE A 13 -9.80 -62.62 -48.43
CA PHE A 13 -9.30 -61.25 -48.39
C PHE A 13 -9.23 -60.70 -46.96
N LEU A 14 -10.21 -61.02 -46.10
CA LEU A 14 -10.17 -60.67 -44.67
C LEU A 14 -9.08 -61.44 -43.90
N LEU A 15 -8.82 -62.71 -44.25
CA LEU A 15 -7.70 -63.48 -43.69
C LEU A 15 -6.34 -62.99 -44.19
N LEU A 16 -6.22 -62.50 -45.43
CA LEU A 16 -4.97 -61.96 -45.98
C LEU A 16 -4.69 -60.51 -45.52
N CYS A 17 -5.71 -59.71 -45.22
CA CYS A 17 -5.53 -58.38 -44.63
C CYS A 17 -5.14 -58.40 -43.14
N SER A 18 -5.27 -59.54 -42.46
CA SER A 18 -4.97 -59.69 -41.03
C SER A 18 -3.49 -59.96 -40.70
N PHE A 19 -2.61 -60.10 -41.71
CA PHE A 19 -1.20 -60.54 -41.51
C PHE A 19 -0.13 -59.46 -41.75
N ASN A 20 -0.48 -58.18 -41.80
CA ASN A 20 0.51 -57.10 -41.98
C ASN A 20 0.57 -56.08 -40.84
N THR A 21 0.27 -56.47 -39.60
CA THR A 21 0.88 -55.77 -38.44
C THR A 21 2.25 -56.40 -38.18
N ARG A 22 3.22 -56.09 -39.05
CA ARG A 22 4.64 -56.34 -38.75
C ARG A 22 5.03 -55.35 -37.65
N ALA A 23 4.94 -55.78 -36.40
CA ALA A 23 5.52 -55.07 -35.28
C ALA A 23 7.03 -54.91 -35.56
N GLN A 24 7.48 -53.68 -35.80
CA GLN A 24 8.90 -53.39 -35.86
C GLN A 24 9.48 -53.67 -34.46
N VAL A 25 10.46 -54.56 -34.40
CA VAL A 25 11.20 -54.87 -33.17
C VAL A 25 12.06 -53.63 -32.87
N MET A 26 11.72 -52.90 -31.82
CA MET A 26 12.34 -51.63 -31.43
C MET A 26 12.57 -51.57 -29.92
N ILE A 27 13.43 -50.66 -29.47
CA ILE A 27 13.51 -50.28 -28.05
C ILE A 27 12.25 -49.48 -27.73
N GLU A 28 11.44 -49.99 -26.79
CA GLU A 28 10.28 -49.27 -26.27
C GLU A 28 10.65 -48.58 -24.95
N THR A 29 10.26 -47.31 -24.85
CA THR A 29 10.31 -46.54 -23.60
C THR A 29 8.98 -46.73 -22.88
N ARG A 30 8.94 -47.53 -21.80
CA ARG A 30 7.69 -47.78 -21.05
C ARG A 30 7.70 -47.03 -19.72
N LEU A 31 6.55 -46.44 -19.36
CA LEU A 31 6.37 -45.79 -18.06
C LEU A 31 6.26 -46.85 -16.96
N GLY A 32 7.26 -46.91 -16.09
CA GLY A 32 7.31 -47.85 -14.97
C GLY A 32 6.78 -47.27 -13.66
N TYR A 33 6.86 -45.95 -13.46
CA TYR A 33 6.35 -45.28 -12.27
C TYR A 33 6.01 -43.81 -12.56
N ASN A 34 4.98 -43.31 -11.89
CA ASN A 34 4.55 -41.92 -11.97
C ASN A 34 4.20 -41.41 -10.56
N TYR A 35 4.81 -40.30 -10.17
CA TYR A 35 4.55 -39.58 -8.93
C TYR A 35 4.12 -38.16 -9.26
N LEU A 36 3.06 -37.72 -8.58
CA LEU A 36 2.61 -36.33 -8.57
C LEU A 36 2.58 -35.88 -7.11
N ASP A 37 3.24 -34.77 -6.82
CA ASP A 37 3.27 -34.22 -5.46
C ASP A 37 1.87 -33.78 -5.03
N LYS A 38 1.53 -33.99 -3.75
CA LYS A 38 0.21 -33.62 -3.22
C LYS A 38 0.06 -32.12 -2.94
N PHE A 39 1.13 -31.34 -3.09
CA PHE A 39 1.11 -29.91 -2.86
C PHE A 39 0.21 -29.18 -3.86
N GLU A 40 -0.58 -28.24 -3.36
CA GLU A 40 -1.45 -27.40 -4.18
C GLU A 40 -0.64 -26.24 -4.78
N PHE A 41 -0.26 -26.40 -6.05
CA PHE A 41 0.41 -25.34 -6.80
C PHE A 41 -0.61 -24.29 -7.27
N THR A 42 -0.47 -23.08 -6.74
CA THR A 42 -1.21 -21.86 -7.10
C THR A 42 -0.51 -21.06 -8.21
N ASP A 43 -1.09 -19.94 -8.63
CA ASP A 43 -0.65 -19.11 -9.76
C ASP A 43 0.73 -18.46 -9.59
N GLU A 44 1.28 -18.41 -8.37
CA GLU A 44 2.64 -17.88 -8.18
C GLU A 44 3.75 -18.87 -8.62
N TRP A 45 3.43 -20.14 -8.86
CA TRP A 45 4.37 -21.19 -9.30
C TRP A 45 4.52 -21.19 -10.82
N GLN A 46 5.13 -20.13 -11.33
CA GLN A 46 5.07 -19.77 -12.74
C GLN A 46 6.15 -20.41 -13.61
N TYR A 47 7.13 -21.10 -13.04
CA TYR A 47 8.26 -21.62 -13.79
C TYR A 47 8.42 -23.13 -13.66
N LEU A 48 8.86 -23.80 -14.72
CA LEU A 48 9.21 -25.22 -14.74
C LEU A 48 10.72 -25.41 -14.92
N THR A 49 11.28 -26.34 -14.16
CA THR A 49 12.62 -26.87 -14.37
C THR A 49 12.52 -28.39 -14.50
N THR A 50 13.22 -28.97 -15.48
CA THR A 50 13.18 -30.41 -15.75
C THR A 50 14.58 -31.00 -15.72
N ASP A 51 14.80 -31.89 -14.75
CA ASP A 51 16.04 -32.65 -14.59
C ASP A 51 15.83 -34.11 -15.01
N MET A 52 16.80 -34.67 -15.72
CA MET A 52 16.77 -36.04 -16.23
C MET A 52 17.96 -36.85 -15.74
N TYR A 53 17.69 -38.01 -15.16
CA TYR A 53 18.70 -38.91 -14.57
C TYR A 53 18.69 -40.25 -15.30
N LEU A 54 19.78 -40.59 -15.98
CA LEU A 54 19.97 -41.91 -16.59
C LEU A 54 20.69 -42.84 -15.61
N PHE A 55 20.07 -43.98 -15.31
CA PHE A 55 20.58 -45.05 -14.47
C PHE A 55 20.75 -46.34 -15.26
N ASN A 56 21.67 -47.20 -14.83
CA ASN A 56 21.98 -48.49 -15.44
C ASN A 56 22.26 -48.40 -16.95
N ALA A 57 22.91 -47.33 -17.41
CA ALA A 57 23.19 -47.13 -18.82
C ALA A 57 23.94 -48.33 -19.43
N GLY A 58 24.87 -48.96 -18.69
CA GLY A 58 25.55 -50.19 -19.10
C GLY A 58 24.62 -51.35 -19.53
N GLN A 59 23.38 -51.38 -19.05
CA GLN A 59 22.39 -52.39 -19.44
C GLN A 59 21.82 -52.19 -20.85
N PHE A 60 22.15 -51.09 -21.56
CA PHE A 60 21.79 -50.95 -22.97
C PHE A 60 22.45 -52.04 -23.83
N THR A 61 23.64 -52.51 -23.44
CA THR A 61 24.27 -53.69 -24.06
C THR A 61 23.35 -54.91 -24.02
N LYS A 62 22.68 -55.16 -22.87
CA LYS A 62 21.71 -56.25 -22.73
C LYS A 62 20.48 -56.02 -23.63
N VAL A 63 19.88 -54.83 -23.60
CA VAL A 63 18.70 -54.49 -24.42
C VAL A 63 18.96 -54.71 -25.91
N ILE A 64 20.11 -54.24 -26.40
CA ILE A 64 20.48 -54.34 -27.82
C ILE A 64 20.69 -55.81 -28.22
N ASN A 65 21.42 -56.57 -27.40
CA ASN A 65 21.66 -57.99 -27.69
C ASN A 65 20.38 -58.84 -27.60
N GLU A 66 19.46 -58.52 -26.67
CA GLU A 66 18.14 -59.16 -26.61
C GLU A 66 17.33 -58.86 -27.88
N LEU A 67 17.32 -57.61 -28.35
CA LEU A 67 16.63 -57.22 -29.59
C LEU A 67 17.16 -57.97 -30.81
N GLU A 68 18.49 -58.06 -30.96
CA GLU A 68 19.13 -58.82 -32.03
C GLU A 68 18.75 -60.31 -31.99
N GLN A 69 18.83 -60.93 -30.79
CA GLN A 69 18.56 -62.36 -30.61
C GLN A 69 17.07 -62.74 -30.68
N GLY A 70 16.18 -61.83 -30.29
CA GLY A 70 14.72 -62.01 -30.27
C GLY A 70 14.06 -61.92 -31.65
N THR A 71 14.78 -61.47 -32.68
CA THR A 71 14.30 -61.58 -34.07
C THR A 71 14.19 -63.05 -34.46
N THR A 72 12.99 -63.49 -34.87
CA THR A 72 12.73 -64.87 -35.30
C THR A 72 13.86 -65.38 -36.22
N LYS A 73 14.31 -66.62 -36.00
CA LYS A 73 15.45 -67.32 -36.65
C LYS A 73 15.63 -67.10 -38.18
N ALA A 74 14.60 -66.63 -38.89
CA ALA A 74 14.60 -66.32 -40.31
C ALA A 74 15.41 -65.06 -40.72
N ARG A 75 15.82 -64.17 -39.81
CA ARG A 75 16.59 -62.94 -40.14
C ARG A 75 18.10 -63.00 -39.87
N ARG A 76 18.65 -64.16 -39.49
CA ARG A 76 20.06 -64.36 -39.10
C ARG A 76 21.13 -64.11 -40.18
N ARG A 77 20.81 -63.54 -41.35
CA ARG A 77 21.77 -63.44 -42.48
C ARG A 77 22.36 -62.06 -42.75
N ASP A 78 21.78 -60.99 -42.24
CA ASP A 78 22.39 -59.67 -42.35
C ASP A 78 22.82 -59.23 -40.95
N TYR A 79 24.12 -59.27 -40.68
CA TYR A 79 24.67 -58.58 -39.51
C TYR A 79 24.36 -57.10 -39.72
N ILE A 80 23.32 -56.61 -39.05
CA ILE A 80 22.93 -55.22 -39.09
C ILE A 80 24.08 -54.46 -38.43
N ASN A 81 24.90 -53.74 -39.19
CA ASN A 81 26.02 -52.95 -38.66
C ASN A 81 25.49 -51.78 -37.83
N LEU A 82 25.07 -52.06 -36.59
CA LEU A 82 24.64 -51.06 -35.61
C LEU A 82 25.82 -50.16 -35.28
N GLU A 83 25.64 -48.85 -35.45
CA GLU A 83 26.68 -47.84 -35.19
C GLU A 83 26.38 -47.04 -33.91
N SER A 84 25.12 -46.70 -33.64
CA SER A 84 24.81 -45.89 -32.47
C SER A 84 23.41 -46.11 -31.88
N LEU A 85 23.27 -45.79 -30.59
CA LEU A 85 22.02 -45.69 -29.87
C LEU A 85 21.77 -44.22 -29.51
N PHE A 86 20.74 -43.64 -30.11
CA PHE A 86 20.34 -42.26 -29.90
C PHE A 86 19.15 -42.19 -28.95
N ILE A 87 19.24 -41.36 -27.91
CA ILE A 87 18.14 -41.07 -26.98
C ILE A 87 17.78 -39.60 -27.11
N SER A 88 16.51 -39.33 -27.37
CA SER A 88 15.98 -37.97 -27.46
C SER A 88 14.76 -37.77 -26.57
N ALA A 89 14.54 -36.54 -26.13
CA ALA A 89 13.31 -36.15 -25.44
C ALA A 89 12.60 -35.04 -26.20
N GLN A 90 11.28 -35.05 -26.14
CA GLN A 90 10.41 -34.00 -26.64
C GLN A 90 9.46 -33.58 -25.54
N LEU A 91 9.44 -32.29 -25.22
CA LEU A 91 8.49 -31.75 -24.25
C LEU A 91 7.14 -31.50 -24.92
N LYS A 92 6.09 -32.07 -24.34
CA LYS A 92 4.71 -31.81 -24.72
C LYS A 92 4.27 -30.49 -24.10
N ASN A 93 3.49 -29.72 -24.85
CA ASN A 93 2.88 -28.47 -24.41
C ASN A 93 3.88 -27.36 -24.01
N ALA A 94 5.11 -27.36 -24.53
CA ALA A 94 6.02 -26.22 -24.35
C ALA A 94 5.94 -25.29 -25.57
N LYS A 95 5.01 -24.33 -25.57
CA LYS A 95 4.77 -23.41 -26.71
C LYS A 95 5.80 -22.29 -26.89
N LEU A 96 6.84 -22.25 -26.07
CA LEU A 96 7.83 -21.17 -26.03
C LEU A 96 8.76 -21.12 -27.25
N PHE A 97 8.73 -22.14 -28.09
CA PHE A 97 9.60 -22.27 -29.26
C PHE A 97 8.82 -22.28 -30.59
N GLY A 98 7.60 -21.75 -30.60
CA GLY A 98 6.68 -21.77 -31.74
C GLY A 98 5.71 -22.95 -31.70
N GLN A 99 5.09 -23.27 -32.84
CA GLN A 99 4.14 -24.39 -32.93
C GLN A 99 4.82 -25.76 -33.15
N GLU A 100 6.08 -25.76 -33.58
CA GLU A 100 6.83 -26.99 -33.84
C GLU A 100 7.45 -27.53 -32.55
N PRO A 101 7.35 -28.84 -32.29
CA PRO A 101 7.94 -29.44 -31.12
C PRO A 101 9.46 -29.46 -31.20
N VAL A 102 10.10 -29.08 -30.08
CA VAL A 102 11.54 -29.12 -29.92
C VAL A 102 11.98 -30.48 -29.41
N VAL A 103 12.95 -31.09 -30.11
CA VAL A 103 13.57 -32.35 -29.74
C VAL A 103 14.94 -32.08 -29.13
N TYR A 104 15.14 -32.55 -27.90
CA TYR A 104 16.39 -32.48 -27.16
C TYR A 104 17.20 -33.76 -27.41
N PRO A 105 18.39 -33.69 -28.03
CA PRO A 105 19.26 -34.85 -28.17
C PRO A 105 19.91 -35.13 -26.81
N LEU A 106 19.45 -36.13 -26.06
CA LEU A 106 19.95 -36.38 -24.70
C LEU A 106 21.28 -37.13 -24.69
N TYR A 107 21.34 -38.22 -25.44
CA TYR A 107 22.49 -39.11 -25.50
C TYR A 107 22.67 -39.69 -26.91
N ASN A 108 23.91 -39.95 -27.30
CA ASN A 108 24.22 -40.81 -28.44
C ASN A 108 25.41 -41.71 -28.08
N PHE A 109 25.15 -42.98 -27.86
CA PHE A 109 26.16 -43.97 -27.50
C PHE A 109 26.69 -44.67 -28.75
N ALA A 110 28.01 -44.76 -28.87
CA ALA A 110 28.63 -45.55 -29.92
C ALA A 110 28.50 -47.05 -29.60
N LEU A 111 28.16 -47.83 -30.61
CA LEU A 111 28.04 -49.28 -30.54
C LEU A 111 29.24 -49.92 -31.23
N GLU A 112 29.85 -50.89 -30.56
CA GLU A 112 30.94 -51.68 -31.14
C GLU A 112 30.63 -53.17 -31.01
N PRO A 113 30.96 -53.98 -32.03
CA PRO A 113 30.98 -55.42 -31.86
C PRO A 113 31.90 -55.77 -30.70
N ALA A 114 31.40 -56.56 -29.74
CA ALA A 114 32.22 -57.14 -28.69
C ALA A 114 33.29 -58.04 -29.31
N ASN A 115 34.34 -58.36 -28.52
CA ASN A 115 35.47 -59.20 -28.96
C ASN A 115 35.03 -60.51 -29.64
N ASP A 116 33.89 -61.06 -29.23
CA ASP A 116 33.15 -62.06 -29.99
C ASP A 116 32.17 -61.36 -30.95
N LYS A 117 32.41 -61.43 -32.26
CA LYS A 117 31.65 -60.81 -33.38
C LYS A 117 30.11 -61.04 -33.40
N LYS A 118 29.54 -61.69 -32.38
CA LYS A 118 28.11 -62.02 -32.23
C LYS A 118 27.33 -61.06 -31.32
N ASN A 119 28.01 -60.31 -30.46
CA ASN A 119 27.35 -59.42 -29.50
C ASN A 119 27.82 -57.98 -29.72
N TYR A 120 26.96 -57.00 -29.40
CA TYR A 120 27.32 -55.59 -29.35
C TYR A 120 27.67 -55.18 -27.92
N SER A 121 28.50 -54.16 -27.79
CA SER A 121 28.82 -53.46 -26.55
C SER A 121 28.62 -51.96 -26.75
N THR A 122 28.10 -51.30 -25.73
CA THR A 122 27.89 -49.84 -25.70
C THR A 122 29.06 -49.18 -24.99
N ARG A 123 29.76 -48.23 -25.63
CA ARG A 123 30.73 -47.38 -24.94
C ARG A 123 29.99 -46.32 -24.13
N ILE A 124 30.00 -46.48 -22.81
CA ILE A 124 29.28 -45.61 -21.86
C ILE A 124 30.26 -45.14 -20.81
N SER A 125 30.32 -43.83 -20.58
CA SER A 125 31.05 -43.26 -19.45
C SER A 125 30.26 -43.42 -18.14
N ASP A 126 30.94 -43.82 -17.07
CA ASP A 126 30.28 -44.17 -15.79
C ASP A 126 29.77 -42.95 -15.00
N ASN A 127 30.17 -41.73 -15.37
CA ASN A 127 29.81 -40.49 -14.67
C ASN A 127 28.75 -39.66 -15.42
N ILE A 128 27.53 -40.19 -15.48
CA ILE A 128 26.40 -39.46 -16.07
C ILE A 128 25.69 -38.63 -14.98
N ASP A 129 26.11 -37.39 -14.74
CA ASP A 129 25.30 -36.47 -13.91
C ASP A 129 23.94 -36.16 -14.54
N ALA A 130 23.04 -35.58 -13.74
CA ALA A 130 21.71 -35.14 -14.19
C ALA A 130 21.82 -34.16 -15.36
N ILE A 131 20.95 -34.34 -16.35
CA ILE A 131 20.79 -33.41 -17.47
C ILE A 131 19.62 -32.48 -17.15
N ARG A 132 19.91 -31.19 -16.99
CA ARG A 132 18.87 -30.15 -16.94
C ARG A 132 18.56 -29.69 -18.35
N ILE A 133 17.50 -30.23 -18.94
CA ILE A 133 17.10 -29.88 -20.31
C ILE A 133 16.45 -28.48 -20.38
N ILE A 134 15.83 -28.04 -19.29
CA ILE A 134 15.15 -26.76 -19.16
C ILE A 134 15.31 -26.23 -17.73
N ASP A 135 15.70 -24.97 -17.61
CA ASP A 135 15.77 -24.20 -16.36
C ASP A 135 14.84 -22.98 -16.45
N LYS A 136 13.83 -22.96 -15.58
CA LYS A 136 12.86 -21.85 -15.40
C LYS A 136 12.07 -21.46 -16.66
N LEU A 137 11.42 -22.43 -17.28
CA LEU A 137 10.46 -22.21 -18.36
C LEU A 137 9.15 -21.64 -17.81
N PRO A 138 8.69 -20.46 -18.23
CA PRO A 138 7.41 -19.92 -17.80
C PRO A 138 6.27 -20.83 -18.25
N LEU A 139 5.33 -21.10 -17.34
CA LEU A 139 4.16 -21.92 -17.57
C LEU A 139 2.98 -21.02 -17.95
N ALA A 140 2.25 -21.38 -19.00
CA ALA A 140 0.92 -20.82 -19.20
C ALA A 140 -0.03 -21.32 -18.08
N ALA A 141 -1.02 -20.52 -17.70
CA ALA A 141 -1.97 -20.83 -16.61
C ALA A 141 -2.67 -22.20 -16.77
N ASP A 142 -2.76 -22.70 -18.01
CA ASP A 142 -3.46 -23.93 -18.37
C ASP A 142 -2.54 -25.16 -18.42
N GLU A 143 -1.22 -24.95 -18.44
CA GLU A 143 -0.20 -26.00 -18.61
C GLU A 143 0.19 -26.60 -17.26
N ARG A 144 -0.77 -27.26 -16.62
CA ARG A 144 -0.54 -27.92 -15.30
C ARG A 144 0.38 -29.13 -15.40
N ASN A 145 0.51 -29.72 -16.58
CA ASN A 145 1.29 -30.93 -16.84
C ASN A 145 2.20 -30.72 -18.05
N ILE A 146 3.49 -30.50 -17.79
CA ILE A 146 4.52 -30.66 -18.82
C ILE A 146 5.03 -32.09 -18.75
N ASP A 147 4.89 -32.77 -19.88
CA ASP A 147 5.26 -34.17 -20.04
C ASP A 147 6.41 -34.27 -21.04
N ALA A 148 7.36 -35.16 -20.78
CA ALA A 148 8.45 -35.45 -21.69
C ALA A 148 8.19 -36.80 -22.36
N THR A 149 8.12 -36.81 -23.70
CA THR A 149 8.17 -38.03 -24.50
C THR A 149 9.63 -38.37 -24.71
N VAL A 150 10.04 -39.58 -24.34
CA VAL A 150 11.44 -40.02 -24.45
C VAL A 150 11.49 -41.18 -25.43
N GLU A 151 12.33 -41.05 -26.45
CA GLU A 151 12.51 -42.05 -27.50
C GLU A 151 13.95 -42.53 -27.55
N ALA A 152 14.13 -43.84 -27.74
CA ALA A 152 15.42 -44.46 -27.99
C ALA A 152 15.41 -45.12 -29.38
N LYS A 153 16.36 -44.76 -30.24
CA LYS A 153 16.46 -45.23 -31.62
C LYS A 153 17.84 -45.81 -31.88
N LEU A 154 17.87 -46.98 -32.53
CA LEU A 154 19.10 -47.60 -33.00
C LEU A 154 19.37 -47.18 -34.44
N PHE A 155 20.60 -46.79 -34.72
CA PHE A 155 21.06 -46.43 -36.05
C PHE A 155 22.11 -47.42 -36.54
N THR A 156 21.89 -47.90 -37.75
CA THR A 156 22.81 -48.69 -38.57
C THR A 156 23.67 -47.77 -39.45
N SER A 157 24.76 -48.29 -40.00
CA SER A 157 25.59 -47.59 -41.01
C SER A 157 24.77 -47.02 -42.16
N ASP A 158 23.73 -47.73 -42.58
CA ASP A 158 22.90 -47.40 -43.75
C ASP A 158 21.77 -46.41 -43.41
N SER A 159 21.49 -46.23 -42.12
CA SER A 159 20.45 -45.31 -41.61
C SER A 159 21.01 -43.95 -41.20
N ARG A 160 22.27 -43.65 -41.54
CA ARG A 160 22.94 -42.40 -41.18
C ARG A 160 22.23 -41.16 -41.73
N GLU A 161 21.60 -41.28 -42.90
CA GLU A 161 20.76 -40.23 -43.48
C GLU A 161 19.55 -39.90 -42.60
N LEU A 162 18.90 -40.90 -42.00
CA LEU A 162 17.77 -40.69 -41.08
C LEU A 162 18.21 -39.94 -39.83
N PHE A 163 19.38 -40.26 -39.29
CA PHE A 163 19.97 -39.54 -38.16
C PHE A 163 20.22 -38.06 -38.50
N PHE A 164 20.86 -37.77 -39.63
CA PHE A 164 21.11 -36.39 -40.06
C PHE A 164 19.82 -35.65 -40.44
N ASN A 165 18.81 -36.33 -40.99
CA ASN A 165 17.51 -35.73 -41.28
C ASN A 165 16.80 -35.25 -40.01
N ILE A 166 16.89 -35.99 -38.89
CA ILE A 166 16.35 -35.52 -37.61
C ILE A 166 17.01 -34.20 -37.19
N ILE A 167 18.34 -34.13 -37.30
CA ILE A 167 19.10 -32.93 -36.92
C ILE A 167 18.79 -31.76 -37.86
N ALA A 168 18.79 -32.00 -39.17
CA ALA A 168 18.51 -31.00 -40.20
C ALA A 168 17.10 -30.42 -40.06
N ASN A 169 16.10 -31.26 -39.77
CA ASN A 169 14.73 -30.81 -39.51
C ASN A 169 14.66 -29.88 -38.29
N GLN A 170 15.34 -30.24 -37.19
CA GLN A 170 15.37 -29.40 -35.98
C GLN A 170 16.08 -28.06 -36.23
N LEU A 171 17.23 -28.06 -36.90
CA LEU A 171 17.95 -26.83 -37.26
C LEU A 171 17.13 -25.94 -38.20
N THR A 172 16.44 -26.53 -39.19
CA THR A 172 15.56 -25.82 -40.12
C THR A 172 14.37 -25.20 -39.38
N ASN A 173 13.78 -25.92 -38.43
CA ASN A 173 12.68 -25.42 -37.62
C ASN A 173 13.11 -24.26 -36.72
N ILE A 174 14.29 -24.32 -36.12
CA ILE A 174 14.86 -23.21 -35.34
C ILE A 174 15.14 -22.01 -36.25
N ALA A 175 15.69 -22.22 -37.44
CA ALA A 175 16.03 -21.15 -38.39
C ALA A 175 14.81 -20.39 -38.95
N LYS A 176 13.62 -21.01 -38.97
CA LYS A 176 12.37 -20.37 -39.41
C LYS A 176 11.80 -19.37 -38.37
N GLN A 177 12.35 -19.33 -37.16
CA GLN A 177 11.89 -18.41 -36.12
C GLN A 177 12.42 -16.99 -36.39
N VAL A 178 11.53 -16.00 -36.38
CA VAL A 178 11.85 -14.60 -36.71
C VAL A 178 12.83 -13.99 -35.69
N THR A 179 12.80 -14.44 -34.45
CA THR A 179 13.71 -14.01 -33.37
C THR A 179 14.10 -15.20 -32.47
N PRO A 180 15.16 -15.96 -32.82
CA PRO A 180 15.56 -17.12 -32.02
C PRO A 180 16.08 -16.67 -30.65
N GLN A 181 15.51 -17.24 -29.58
CA GLN A 181 15.93 -16.99 -28.20
C GLN A 181 17.32 -17.59 -27.94
N ALA A 182 18.08 -17.06 -26.97
CA ALA A 182 19.39 -17.59 -26.57
C ALA A 182 19.36 -19.10 -26.22
N ALA A 183 18.24 -19.56 -25.67
CA ALA A 183 17.92 -20.96 -25.44
C ALA A 183 17.95 -21.83 -26.72
N MET A 184 17.36 -21.35 -27.82
CA MET A 184 17.38 -22.04 -29.11
C MET A 184 18.79 -22.09 -29.69
N LEU A 185 19.57 -21.02 -29.55
CA LEU A 185 20.97 -21.00 -29.99
C LEU A 185 21.83 -22.01 -29.21
N SER A 186 21.57 -22.18 -27.92
CA SER A 186 22.21 -23.21 -27.10
C SER A 186 21.89 -24.61 -27.62
N LEU A 187 20.63 -24.85 -28.02
CA LEU A 187 20.22 -26.11 -28.63
C LEU A 187 20.87 -26.35 -30.01
N VAL A 188 21.05 -25.31 -30.83
CA VAL A 188 21.83 -25.40 -32.09
C VAL A 188 23.27 -25.83 -31.79
N GLY A 189 23.90 -25.26 -30.74
CA GLY A 189 25.22 -25.68 -30.28
C GLY A 189 25.27 -27.15 -29.86
N GLU A 190 24.24 -27.64 -29.18
CA GLU A 190 24.12 -29.06 -28.78
C GLU A 190 23.97 -30.00 -29.98
N PHE A 191 23.18 -29.63 -31.01
CA PHE A 191 23.15 -30.38 -32.27
C PHE A 191 24.51 -30.39 -32.99
N GLY A 192 25.25 -29.28 -32.96
CA GLY A 192 26.62 -29.22 -33.48
C GLY A 192 27.58 -30.16 -32.73
N ASN A 193 27.48 -30.19 -31.40
CA ASN A 193 28.25 -31.12 -30.56
C ASN A 193 27.90 -32.59 -30.86
N LEU A 194 26.61 -32.89 -31.05
CA LEU A 194 26.13 -34.23 -31.44
C LEU A 194 26.74 -34.67 -32.78
N ILE A 195 26.71 -33.80 -33.80
CA ILE A 195 27.31 -34.10 -35.11
C ILE A 195 28.81 -34.37 -34.96
N ARG A 196 29.52 -33.51 -34.23
CA ARG A 196 30.98 -33.63 -34.02
C ARG A 196 31.34 -34.94 -33.34
N ASN A 197 30.63 -35.31 -32.27
CA ASN A 197 30.92 -36.54 -31.52
C ASN A 197 30.52 -37.79 -32.33
N SER A 198 29.38 -37.74 -33.03
CA SER A 198 28.96 -38.81 -33.95
C SER A 198 30.00 -39.06 -35.06
N ALA A 199 30.52 -37.99 -35.68
CA ALA A 199 31.57 -38.10 -36.69
C ALA A 199 32.87 -38.73 -36.15
N GLN A 200 33.19 -38.51 -34.87
CA GLN A 200 34.35 -39.09 -34.19
C GLN A 200 34.07 -40.47 -33.57
N ARG A 201 32.86 -41.03 -33.71
CA ARG A 201 32.41 -42.26 -33.03
C ARG A 201 32.62 -42.22 -31.51
N LYS A 202 32.40 -41.04 -30.92
CA LYS A 202 32.46 -40.81 -29.47
C LYS A 202 31.06 -40.70 -28.89
N GLU A 203 30.95 -41.00 -27.61
CA GLU A 203 29.74 -40.72 -26.84
C GLU A 203 29.40 -39.22 -26.90
N TYR A 204 28.12 -38.93 -27.08
CA TYR A 204 27.57 -37.59 -26.88
C TYR A 204 26.60 -37.61 -25.71
N LYS A 205 26.71 -36.56 -24.89
CA LYS A 205 25.84 -36.27 -23.76
C LYS A 205 25.44 -34.80 -23.84
N PHE A 206 24.16 -34.51 -23.71
CA PHE A 206 23.66 -33.15 -23.60
C PHE A 206 24.26 -32.47 -22.36
N SER A 207 24.88 -31.32 -22.56
CA SER A 207 25.66 -30.64 -21.50
C SER A 207 25.16 -29.22 -21.19
N SER A 208 24.45 -28.59 -22.12
CA SER A 208 23.96 -27.23 -21.99
C SER A 208 22.71 -27.20 -21.13
N THR A 209 22.70 -26.39 -20.07
CA THR A 209 21.44 -26.04 -19.40
C THR A 209 20.77 -24.93 -20.18
N ILE A 210 19.57 -25.18 -20.70
CA ILE A 210 18.78 -24.13 -21.36
C ILE A 210 18.09 -23.30 -20.29
N ARG A 211 18.72 -22.18 -19.92
CA ARG A 211 18.17 -21.20 -18.98
C ARG A 211 17.41 -20.12 -19.73
N LEU A 212 16.13 -19.96 -19.41
CA LEU A 212 15.26 -18.97 -20.04
C LEU A 212 15.10 -17.70 -19.20
N TYR A 213 15.21 -17.81 -17.87
CA TYR A 213 15.08 -16.67 -16.97
C TYR A 213 16.24 -16.56 -15.98
N GLU A 214 16.91 -15.42 -15.97
CA GLU A 214 18.02 -15.11 -15.07
C GLU A 214 17.56 -14.26 -13.88
N GLY A 215 16.76 -14.84 -12.99
CA GLY A 215 16.50 -14.28 -11.66
C GLY A 215 17.26 -15.05 -10.58
N GLN A 216 17.62 -14.37 -9.50
CA GLN A 216 18.29 -14.96 -8.34
C GLN A 216 17.30 -15.72 -7.45
N ASN A 217 17.74 -16.86 -6.88
CA ASN A 217 17.10 -17.58 -5.76
C ASN A 217 15.58 -17.79 -5.89
N PHE A 218 15.21 -18.64 -6.84
CA PHE A 218 13.88 -19.20 -6.96
C PHE A 218 13.68 -20.29 -5.92
N ASP A 219 12.62 -20.19 -5.11
CA ASP A 219 12.19 -21.35 -4.33
C ASP A 219 11.61 -22.38 -5.29
N THR A 220 12.25 -23.56 -5.34
CA THR A 220 11.85 -24.65 -6.22
C THR A 220 11.14 -25.72 -5.41
N ARG A 221 10.16 -26.38 -6.01
CA ARG A 221 9.48 -27.51 -5.39
C ARG A 221 9.22 -28.61 -6.40
N LEU A 222 9.49 -29.84 -6.00
CA LEU A 222 9.20 -31.03 -6.77
C LEU A 222 7.70 -31.10 -7.09
N HIS A 223 7.37 -31.18 -8.37
CA HIS A 223 6.01 -31.26 -8.86
C HIS A 223 5.65 -32.69 -9.27
N SER A 224 6.49 -33.31 -10.10
CA SER A 224 6.24 -34.68 -10.56
C SER A 224 7.53 -35.43 -10.89
N VAL A 225 7.48 -36.75 -10.78
CA VAL A 225 8.57 -37.64 -11.18
C VAL A 225 8.01 -38.78 -12.02
N ARG A 226 8.62 -39.01 -13.18
CA ARG A 226 8.29 -40.13 -14.06
C ARG A 226 9.51 -40.99 -14.29
N VAL A 227 9.33 -42.30 -14.19
CA VAL A 227 10.40 -43.28 -14.37
C VAL A 227 10.08 -44.07 -15.63
N TYR A 228 10.93 -43.92 -16.63
CA TYR A 228 10.86 -44.61 -17.90
C TYR A 228 11.90 -45.72 -17.94
N ILE A 229 11.50 -46.90 -18.38
CA ILE A 229 12.38 -48.06 -18.53
C ILE A 229 12.52 -48.36 -20.02
N PHE A 230 13.75 -48.55 -20.49
CA PHE A 230 14.04 -48.93 -21.87
C PHE A 230 14.12 -50.45 -21.98
N VAL A 231 13.20 -51.05 -22.73
CA VAL A 231 13.10 -52.50 -22.90
C VAL A 231 12.91 -52.87 -24.37
N PRO A 232 13.27 -54.10 -24.78
CA PRO A 232 12.84 -54.64 -26.05
C PRO A 232 11.31 -54.66 -26.15
N SER A 233 10.74 -54.42 -27.34
CA SER A 233 9.28 -54.40 -27.53
C SER A 233 8.56 -55.70 -27.08
N PHE A 234 9.25 -56.85 -27.07
CA PHE A 234 8.70 -58.13 -26.62
C PHE A 234 8.99 -58.48 -25.14
N ALA A 235 9.80 -57.68 -24.43
CA ALA A 235 10.18 -58.00 -23.05
C ALA A 235 9.03 -57.70 -22.05
N LYS A 236 8.86 -58.58 -21.07
CA LYS A 236 7.98 -58.33 -19.90
C LYS A 236 8.72 -57.44 -18.91
N LEU A 237 8.08 -56.38 -18.44
CA LEU A 237 8.67 -55.46 -17.48
C LEU A 237 8.71 -56.08 -16.07
N PRO A 238 9.91 -56.16 -15.46
CA PRO A 238 10.03 -56.41 -14.02
C PRO A 238 9.37 -55.26 -13.24
N ALA A 239 8.64 -55.58 -12.17
CA ALA A 239 7.98 -54.58 -11.34
C ALA A 239 9.02 -53.72 -10.61
N LEU A 240 8.88 -52.38 -10.72
CA LEU A 240 9.64 -51.44 -9.90
C LEU A 240 9.18 -51.54 -8.44
N ARG A 241 10.13 -51.56 -7.50
CA ARG A 241 9.82 -51.45 -6.07
C ARG A 241 9.58 -49.98 -5.72
N THR A 242 8.32 -49.58 -5.74
CA THR A 242 7.91 -48.18 -5.57
C THR A 242 7.89 -47.63 -4.13
N PRO A 243 7.73 -48.40 -3.03
CA PRO A 243 7.50 -47.80 -1.70
C PRO A 243 8.62 -46.85 -1.22
N ARG A 244 9.88 -47.27 -1.34
CA ARG A 244 11.05 -46.45 -0.96
C ARG A 244 11.20 -45.21 -1.84
N LEU A 245 10.88 -45.34 -3.12
CA LEU A 245 10.89 -44.23 -4.05
C LEU A 245 9.80 -43.21 -3.68
N THR A 246 8.57 -43.67 -3.43
CA THR A 246 7.49 -42.80 -2.99
C THR A 246 7.83 -42.07 -1.69
N GLU A 247 8.41 -42.77 -0.72
CA GLU A 247 8.86 -42.20 0.55
C GLU A 247 9.91 -41.10 0.33
N LEU A 248 10.98 -41.38 -0.43
CA LEU A 248 12.01 -40.39 -0.77
C LEU A 248 11.41 -39.14 -1.41
N LEU A 249 10.56 -39.33 -2.43
CA LEU A 249 9.96 -38.21 -3.17
C LEU A 249 9.04 -37.36 -2.30
N SER A 250 8.26 -37.99 -1.42
CA SER A 250 7.37 -37.28 -0.49
C SER A 250 8.12 -36.49 0.59
N ASN A 251 9.28 -36.98 1.01
CA ASN A 251 10.12 -36.35 2.05
C ASN A 251 11.15 -35.37 1.49
N SER A 252 11.28 -35.26 0.17
CA SER A 252 12.30 -34.44 -0.50
C SER A 252 11.67 -33.39 -1.43
N PRO A 253 10.84 -32.46 -0.92
CA PRO A 253 10.11 -31.51 -1.75
C PRO A 253 11.02 -30.51 -2.46
N GLN A 254 12.24 -30.28 -1.98
CA GLN A 254 13.22 -29.37 -2.60
C GLN A 254 14.09 -30.08 -3.66
N GLY A 255 13.87 -31.37 -3.89
CA GLY A 255 14.69 -32.21 -4.78
C GLY A 255 15.57 -33.19 -4.02
N PHE A 256 16.30 -33.99 -4.77
CA PHE A 256 17.04 -35.14 -4.27
C PHE A 256 18.39 -35.29 -4.97
N GLU A 257 19.35 -35.87 -4.27
CA GLU A 257 20.64 -36.25 -4.84
C GLU A 257 20.50 -37.51 -5.70
N ARG A 258 21.30 -37.60 -6.78
CA ARG A 258 21.33 -38.76 -7.70
C ARG A 258 21.50 -40.09 -6.94
N GLN A 259 22.41 -40.13 -5.96
CA GLN A 259 22.72 -41.34 -5.19
C GLN A 259 21.53 -41.82 -4.34
N LYS A 260 20.79 -40.89 -3.72
CA LYS A 260 19.59 -41.20 -2.94
C LYS A 260 18.48 -41.73 -3.85
N LEU A 261 18.31 -41.12 -5.02
CA LEU A 261 17.35 -41.59 -6.03
C LEU A 261 17.70 -42.99 -6.54
N GLU A 262 18.98 -43.25 -6.83
CA GLU A 262 19.47 -44.57 -7.27
C GLU A 262 19.21 -45.65 -6.23
N ALA A 263 19.54 -45.37 -4.95
CA ALA A 263 19.31 -46.27 -3.84
C ALA A 263 17.82 -46.56 -3.60
N ALA A 264 16.95 -45.56 -3.80
CA ALA A 264 15.50 -45.70 -3.64
C ALA A 264 14.85 -46.49 -4.79
N LEU A 265 15.34 -46.31 -6.03
CA LEU A 265 14.90 -47.08 -7.20
C LEU A 265 15.27 -48.55 -7.06
N ASN A 266 16.53 -48.84 -6.69
CA ASN A 266 17.09 -50.19 -6.56
C ASN A 266 16.69 -51.13 -7.72
N TYR A 267 16.75 -50.62 -8.94
CA TYR A 267 16.42 -51.34 -10.16
C TYR A 267 17.71 -51.62 -10.92
N LYS A 268 17.90 -52.82 -11.46
CA LYS A 268 19.15 -53.22 -12.15
C LYS A 268 18.94 -53.93 -13.48
N ASP A 269 17.70 -54.31 -13.81
CA ASP A 269 17.43 -55.23 -14.91
C ASP A 269 17.59 -54.61 -16.30
N TYR A 270 17.24 -53.33 -16.41
CA TYR A 270 17.23 -52.56 -17.65
C TYR A 270 17.64 -51.09 -17.39
N PRO A 271 18.03 -50.34 -18.42
CA PRO A 271 18.29 -48.90 -18.32
C PRO A 271 17.04 -48.13 -17.92
N VAL A 272 17.21 -47.11 -17.08
CA VAL A 272 16.11 -46.31 -16.53
C VAL A 272 16.41 -44.83 -16.70
N LEU A 273 15.46 -44.07 -17.24
CA LEU A 273 15.48 -42.61 -17.24
C LEU A 273 14.43 -42.08 -16.27
N VAL A 274 14.87 -41.31 -15.28
CA VAL A 274 13.99 -40.57 -14.38
C VAL A 274 13.89 -39.13 -14.85
N VAL A 275 12.66 -38.65 -15.05
CA VAL A 275 12.35 -37.26 -15.37
C VAL A 275 11.73 -36.63 -14.14
N ALA A 276 12.40 -35.65 -13.56
CA ALA A 276 11.96 -34.90 -12.40
C ALA A 276 11.59 -33.47 -12.82
N ASN A 277 10.36 -33.07 -12.55
CA ASN A 277 9.84 -31.74 -12.83
C ASN A 277 9.71 -30.96 -11.53
N TYR A 278 10.24 -29.75 -11.53
CA TYR A 278 10.15 -28.80 -10.42
C TYR A 278 9.39 -27.57 -10.87
N LYS A 279 8.50 -27.07 -10.02
CA LYS A 279 7.94 -25.73 -10.20
C LYS A 279 8.71 -24.73 -9.37
N SER A 280 8.81 -23.50 -9.84
CA SER A 280 9.49 -22.43 -9.13
C SER A 280 8.62 -21.19 -9.01
N LEU A 281 8.74 -20.51 -7.87
CA LEU A 281 7.98 -19.30 -7.55
C LEU A 281 8.48 -18.10 -8.35
N TYR A 282 7.55 -17.30 -8.89
CA TYR A 282 7.93 -15.97 -9.38
C TYR A 282 8.51 -15.14 -8.23
N ARG A 283 9.71 -14.61 -8.43
CA ARG A 283 10.38 -13.77 -7.44
C ARG A 283 10.72 -12.43 -8.04
N MET A 284 10.36 -11.42 -7.28
CA MET A 284 10.61 -10.03 -7.59
C MET A 284 12.01 -9.62 -7.12
N ASP A 285 12.68 -8.74 -7.86
CA ASP A 285 13.89 -8.10 -7.36
C ASP A 285 13.49 -7.14 -6.22
N ALA A 286 13.89 -7.48 -4.99
CA ALA A 286 13.63 -6.65 -3.82
C ALA A 286 14.41 -5.33 -3.95
N LEU A 287 13.73 -4.21 -3.71
CA LEU A 287 14.34 -2.88 -3.69
C LEU A 287 14.20 -2.29 -2.30
N SER A 288 15.29 -1.82 -1.72
CA SER A 288 15.21 -1.03 -0.49
C SER A 288 14.79 0.42 -0.80
N GLY A 289 14.19 1.12 0.16
CA GLY A 289 13.72 2.50 -0.01
C GLY A 289 14.80 3.50 -0.46
N SER A 290 16.08 3.22 -0.17
CA SER A 290 17.23 4.01 -0.63
C SER A 290 17.57 3.75 -2.10
N ASP A 291 17.40 2.52 -2.58
CA ASP A 291 17.78 2.11 -3.94
C ASP A 291 16.82 2.61 -5.01
N ILE A 292 15.62 3.06 -4.61
CA ILE A 292 14.60 3.54 -5.53
C ILE A 292 14.95 4.95 -6.02
N THR A 293 15.21 5.04 -7.33
CA THR A 293 15.53 6.25 -8.10
C THR A 293 14.83 6.17 -9.45
N SER A 294 14.68 7.30 -10.15
CA SER A 294 14.07 7.29 -11.50
C SER A 294 14.80 6.36 -12.47
N GLU A 295 16.13 6.25 -12.37
CA GLU A 295 16.94 5.37 -13.21
C GLU A 295 16.68 3.89 -12.91
N THR A 296 16.65 3.50 -11.63
CA THR A 296 16.43 2.09 -11.25
C THR A 296 15.02 1.62 -11.60
N ILE A 297 14.02 2.49 -11.43
CA ILE A 297 12.64 2.24 -11.86
C ILE A 297 12.57 2.03 -13.37
N GLU A 298 13.24 2.88 -14.15
CA GLU A 298 13.20 2.79 -15.61
C GLU A 298 13.94 1.56 -16.14
N ARG A 299 15.09 1.23 -15.55
CA ARG A 299 15.82 -0.01 -15.84
C ARG A 299 14.96 -1.24 -15.57
N ARG A 300 14.19 -1.23 -14.48
CA ARG A 300 13.25 -2.31 -14.15
C ARG A 300 12.09 -2.40 -15.15
N ARG A 301 11.52 -1.26 -15.57
CA ARG A 301 10.48 -1.21 -16.61
C ARG A 301 10.95 -1.85 -17.92
N ILE A 302 12.13 -1.44 -18.41
CA ILE A 302 12.69 -1.99 -19.65
C ILE A 302 12.94 -3.49 -19.51
N ARG A 303 13.50 -3.93 -18.37
CA ARG A 303 13.75 -5.36 -18.10
C ARG A 303 12.47 -6.18 -18.15
N ILE A 304 11.40 -5.74 -17.47
CA ILE A 304 10.16 -6.51 -17.44
C ILE A 304 9.43 -6.50 -18.78
N GLU A 305 9.47 -5.40 -19.53
CA GLU A 305 8.90 -5.32 -20.88
C GLU A 305 9.63 -6.25 -21.86
N GLN A 306 10.96 -6.29 -21.81
CA GLN A 306 11.76 -7.22 -22.61
C GLN A 306 11.47 -8.67 -22.21
N ALA A 307 11.39 -8.96 -20.91
CA ALA A 307 11.07 -10.29 -20.41
C ALA A 307 9.66 -10.74 -20.85
N PHE A 308 8.66 -9.86 -20.79
CA PHE A 308 7.30 -10.15 -21.26
C PHE A 308 7.25 -10.36 -22.77
N THR A 309 7.92 -9.50 -23.56
CA THR A 309 8.00 -9.63 -25.03
C THR A 309 8.68 -10.93 -25.45
N ALA A 310 9.69 -11.37 -24.68
CA ALA A 310 10.35 -12.66 -24.87
C ALA A 310 9.54 -13.85 -24.33
N GLY A 311 8.34 -13.63 -23.79
CA GLY A 311 7.49 -14.67 -23.21
C GLY A 311 8.03 -15.28 -21.92
N LEU A 312 8.97 -14.60 -21.24
CA LEU A 312 9.67 -15.07 -20.03
C LEU A 312 8.91 -14.83 -18.73
N VAL A 313 7.84 -14.04 -18.78
CA VAL A 313 7.00 -13.67 -17.64
C VAL A 313 5.54 -13.81 -18.05
N THR A 314 4.71 -14.29 -17.13
CA THR A 314 3.27 -14.44 -17.35
C THR A 314 2.58 -13.07 -17.48
N GLU A 315 1.42 -13.04 -18.14
CA GLU A 315 0.63 -11.80 -18.26
C GLU A 315 0.24 -11.22 -16.89
N ASP A 316 -0.14 -12.09 -15.95
CA ASP A 316 -0.50 -11.69 -14.59
C ASP A 316 0.69 -11.07 -13.85
N ALA A 317 1.86 -11.70 -13.86
CA ALA A 317 3.05 -11.14 -13.21
C ALA A 317 3.51 -9.84 -13.87
N TYR A 318 3.42 -9.74 -15.21
CA TYR A 318 3.73 -8.51 -15.93
C TYR A 318 2.78 -7.36 -15.56
N LYS A 319 1.47 -7.64 -15.45
CA LYS A 319 0.48 -6.65 -15.00
C LYS A 319 0.78 -6.15 -13.59
N GLN A 320 1.10 -7.07 -12.66
CA GLN A 320 1.47 -6.70 -11.29
C GLN A 320 2.75 -5.86 -11.23
N GLU A 321 3.80 -6.25 -11.98
CA GLU A 321 5.04 -5.48 -12.10
C GLU A 321 4.80 -4.06 -12.62
N LYS A 322 3.97 -3.90 -13.66
CA LYS A 322 3.65 -2.58 -14.21
C LYS A 322 2.97 -1.67 -13.18
N LEU A 323 2.03 -2.22 -12.42
CA LEU A 323 1.34 -1.50 -11.34
C LEU A 323 2.28 -1.19 -10.17
N PHE A 324 3.22 -2.09 -9.87
CA PHE A 324 4.25 -1.85 -8.86
C PHE A 324 5.25 -0.78 -9.30
N ILE A 325 5.66 -0.76 -10.57
CA ILE A 325 6.50 0.28 -11.17
C ILE A 325 5.82 1.66 -11.06
N GLU A 326 4.51 1.75 -11.33
CA GLU A 326 3.75 3.00 -11.15
C GLU A 326 3.77 3.44 -9.68
N PHE A 327 3.59 2.51 -8.75
CA PHE A 327 3.68 2.78 -7.33
C PHE A 327 5.08 3.27 -6.90
N LEU A 328 6.15 2.68 -7.45
CA LEU A 328 7.53 3.13 -7.23
C LEU A 328 7.77 4.55 -7.76
N ARG A 329 7.14 4.92 -8.89
CA ARG A 329 7.20 6.31 -9.42
C ARG A 329 6.59 7.30 -8.43
N ASN A 330 5.40 7.01 -7.89
CA ASN A 330 4.79 7.88 -6.87
C ASN A 330 5.63 7.96 -5.59
N PHE A 331 6.30 6.87 -5.19
CA PHE A 331 7.25 6.90 -4.07
C PHE A 331 8.49 7.76 -4.38
N SER A 332 8.99 7.72 -5.62
CA SER A 332 10.07 8.61 -6.07
C SER A 332 9.66 10.08 -6.03
N ASP A 333 8.43 10.40 -6.45
CA ASP A 333 7.88 11.77 -6.41
C ASP A 333 7.76 12.26 -4.96
N LEU A 334 7.29 11.40 -4.05
CA LEU A 334 7.29 11.68 -2.60
C LEU A 334 8.71 11.99 -2.10
N LYS A 335 9.72 11.20 -2.47
CA LYS A 335 11.12 11.45 -2.07
C LYS A 335 11.63 12.80 -2.58
N GLN A 336 11.32 13.16 -3.83
CA GLN A 336 11.71 14.46 -4.40
C GLN A 336 11.05 15.61 -3.65
N ASN A 337 9.75 15.52 -3.38
CA ASN A 337 9.00 16.55 -2.65
C ASN A 337 9.45 16.66 -1.17
N LEU A 338 9.84 15.54 -0.54
CA LEU A 338 10.46 15.56 0.78
C LEU A 338 11.79 16.31 0.79
N ASN A 339 12.62 16.13 -0.23
CA ASN A 339 13.88 16.88 -0.36
C ASN A 339 13.61 18.37 -0.57
N ASN A 340 12.63 18.73 -1.41
CA ASN A 340 12.21 20.11 -1.62
C ASN A 340 11.71 20.76 -0.33
N TYR A 341 10.87 20.06 0.44
CA TYR A 341 10.43 20.52 1.76
C TYR A 341 11.61 20.72 2.71
N ARG A 342 12.54 19.76 2.82
CA ARG A 342 13.72 19.86 3.70
C ARG A 342 14.65 21.02 3.33
N LEU A 343 14.78 21.33 2.04
CA LEU A 343 15.56 22.49 1.57
C LEU A 343 14.87 23.80 1.94
N ASN A 344 13.56 23.90 1.76
CA ASN A 344 12.79 25.12 2.06
C ASN A 344 12.59 25.36 3.55
N TYR A 345 12.46 24.30 4.34
CA TYR A 345 12.36 24.39 5.80
C TYR A 345 13.55 25.14 6.40
N LYS A 346 14.76 24.97 5.85
CA LYS A 346 15.97 25.71 6.25
C LYS A 346 15.91 27.20 5.94
N ASN A 347 15.11 27.61 4.94
CA ASN A 347 14.97 28.99 4.48
C ASN A 347 13.89 29.77 5.25
N ASN A 348 13.19 29.12 6.21
CA ASN A 348 12.33 29.73 7.22
C ASN A 348 11.15 30.61 6.72
N SER A 349 10.61 30.34 5.53
CA SER A 349 9.38 30.99 5.04
C SER A 349 8.13 30.16 5.40
N PRO A 350 7.22 30.64 6.29
CA PRO A 350 6.07 29.85 6.74
C PRO A 350 5.12 29.42 5.62
N GLU A 351 4.82 30.32 4.68
CA GLU A 351 3.90 30.02 3.58
C GLU A 351 4.48 28.99 2.61
N VAL A 352 5.78 29.10 2.29
CA VAL A 352 6.47 28.15 1.40
C VAL A 352 6.59 26.78 2.08
N ASN A 353 6.87 26.77 3.38
CA ASN A 353 6.94 25.55 4.18
C ASN A 353 5.58 24.84 4.22
N ALA A 354 4.48 25.57 4.47
CA ALA A 354 3.13 25.00 4.46
C ALA A 354 2.76 24.42 3.09
N LYS A 355 3.07 25.12 1.99
CA LYS A 355 2.80 24.64 0.62
C LYS A 355 3.58 23.37 0.29
N THR A 356 4.89 23.36 0.56
CA THR A 356 5.74 22.19 0.26
C THR A 356 5.44 20.99 1.17
N LEU A 357 5.11 21.23 2.44
CA LEU A 357 4.60 20.20 3.34
C LEU A 357 3.27 19.61 2.85
N PHE A 358 2.36 20.46 2.37
CA PHE A 358 1.09 20.02 1.82
C PHE A 358 1.27 19.14 0.58
N THR A 359 2.21 19.48 -0.30
CA THR A 359 2.57 18.62 -1.44
C THR A 359 3.08 17.25 -0.98
N VAL A 360 3.92 17.20 0.06
CA VAL A 360 4.38 15.92 0.66
C VAL A 360 3.19 15.11 1.21
N ILE A 361 2.25 15.77 1.88
CA ILE A 361 1.02 15.15 2.40
C ILE A 361 0.18 14.56 1.26
N GLN A 362 0.02 15.28 0.15
CA GLN A 362 -0.71 14.81 -1.04
C GLN A 362 -0.07 13.56 -1.63
N GLU A 363 1.25 13.57 -1.87
CA GLU A 363 1.95 12.41 -2.45
C GLU A 363 1.94 11.21 -1.51
N TYR A 364 2.10 11.41 -0.20
CA TYR A 364 2.03 10.33 0.77
C TYR A 364 0.61 9.72 0.84
N LYS A 365 -0.44 10.56 0.84
CA LYS A 365 -1.82 10.09 0.76
C LYS A 365 -2.05 9.27 -0.51
N ARG A 366 -1.61 9.78 -1.68
CA ARG A 366 -1.71 9.09 -2.97
C ARG A 366 -1.03 7.73 -2.93
N LEU A 367 0.18 7.65 -2.37
CA LEU A 367 0.92 6.42 -2.20
C LEU A 367 0.15 5.39 -1.35
N ARG A 368 -0.33 5.80 -0.16
CA ARG A 368 -1.12 4.91 0.72
C ARG A 368 -2.43 4.47 0.08
N ALA A 369 -3.14 5.39 -0.59
CA ALA A 369 -4.39 5.09 -1.26
C ALA A 369 -4.20 4.08 -2.41
N LEU A 370 -3.14 4.22 -3.20
CA LEU A 370 -2.81 3.27 -4.26
C LEU A 370 -2.50 1.88 -3.71
N ALA A 371 -1.69 1.77 -2.66
CA ALA A 371 -1.42 0.49 -2.03
C ALA A 371 -2.71 -0.17 -1.50
N GLY A 372 -3.56 0.60 -0.79
CA GLY A 372 -4.87 0.11 -0.32
C GLY A 372 -5.82 -0.29 -1.45
N GLN A 373 -5.78 0.40 -2.59
CA GLN A 373 -6.53 0.01 -3.79
C GLN A 373 -6.03 -1.32 -4.34
N ARG A 374 -4.71 -1.52 -4.45
CA ARG A 374 -4.12 -2.79 -4.92
C ARG A 374 -4.49 -3.95 -4.00
N ASP A 375 -4.46 -3.74 -2.68
CA ASP A 375 -4.85 -4.75 -1.69
C ASP A 375 -6.30 -5.22 -1.88
N ARG A 376 -7.21 -4.30 -2.21
CA ARG A 376 -8.62 -4.62 -2.47
C ARG A 376 -8.79 -5.32 -3.82
N GLU A 377 -8.20 -4.77 -4.88
CA GLU A 377 -8.29 -5.29 -6.25
C GLU A 377 -7.77 -6.72 -6.35
N PHE A 378 -6.66 -7.03 -5.65
CA PHE A 378 -5.97 -8.32 -5.72
C PHE A 378 -6.08 -9.15 -4.43
N SER A 379 -7.14 -8.94 -3.66
CA SER A 379 -7.42 -9.69 -2.42
C SER A 379 -7.46 -11.21 -2.59
N ARG A 380 -7.81 -11.71 -3.79
CA ARG A 380 -7.91 -13.14 -4.11
C ARG A 380 -6.80 -13.68 -5.04
N ASN A 381 -5.84 -12.84 -5.43
CA ASN A 381 -4.75 -13.24 -6.32
C ASN A 381 -3.52 -13.67 -5.50
N TYR A 382 -3.09 -14.94 -5.62
CA TYR A 382 -2.01 -15.45 -4.76
C TYR A 382 -0.65 -14.85 -5.13
N THR A 383 -0.40 -14.61 -6.42
CA THR A 383 0.80 -13.90 -6.88
C THR A 383 0.95 -12.55 -6.16
N TYR A 384 -0.11 -11.75 -6.07
CA TYR A 384 -0.11 -10.49 -5.33
C TYR A 384 0.08 -10.73 -3.83
N GLN A 385 -0.73 -11.58 -3.20
CA GLN A 385 -0.72 -11.76 -1.74
C GLN A 385 0.62 -12.28 -1.22
N ARG A 386 1.31 -13.15 -1.97
CA ARG A 386 2.55 -13.81 -1.54
C ARG A 386 3.82 -13.15 -2.05
N VAL A 387 3.79 -12.52 -3.23
CA VAL A 387 4.97 -11.88 -3.83
C VAL A 387 4.93 -10.36 -3.67
N PHE A 388 3.91 -9.70 -4.21
CA PHE A 388 3.92 -8.23 -4.34
C PHE A 388 3.53 -7.49 -3.05
N LYS A 389 2.60 -8.01 -2.26
CA LYS A 389 2.04 -7.31 -1.09
C LYS A 389 3.11 -6.91 -0.07
N ASN A 390 4.08 -7.79 0.18
CA ASN A 390 5.15 -7.51 1.12
C ASN A 390 6.07 -6.38 0.60
N GLU A 391 6.23 -6.28 -0.71
CA GLU A 391 7.05 -5.26 -1.35
C GLU A 391 6.38 -3.88 -1.27
N TYR A 392 5.08 -3.80 -1.55
CA TYR A 392 4.30 -2.58 -1.28
C TYR A 392 4.44 -2.15 0.19
N SER A 393 4.32 -3.10 1.12
CA SER A 393 4.44 -2.85 2.57
C SER A 393 5.82 -2.35 2.97
N THR A 394 6.88 -2.89 2.36
CA THR A 394 8.27 -2.48 2.61
C THR A 394 8.53 -1.05 2.16
N ILE A 395 8.01 -0.65 0.99
CA ILE A 395 8.14 0.73 0.50
C ILE A 395 7.29 1.70 1.32
N LEU A 396 6.08 1.31 1.74
CA LEU A 396 5.28 2.12 2.67
C LEU A 396 6.01 2.32 4.01
N ALA A 397 6.63 1.27 4.55
CA ALA A 397 7.41 1.39 5.79
C ALA A 397 8.60 2.35 5.62
N ALA A 398 9.25 2.35 4.46
CA ALA A 398 10.28 3.34 4.15
C ALA A 398 9.72 4.77 4.05
N ALA A 399 8.56 4.95 3.41
CA ALA A 399 7.87 6.25 3.34
C ALA A 399 7.50 6.76 4.75
N ASP A 400 6.96 5.88 5.58
CA ASP A 400 6.63 6.16 6.98
C ASP A 400 7.87 6.63 7.75
N SER A 401 8.99 5.92 7.60
CA SER A 401 10.25 6.30 8.26
C SER A 401 10.75 7.68 7.81
N TYR A 402 10.55 8.08 6.56
CA TYR A 402 10.93 9.41 6.10
C TYR A 402 10.06 10.52 6.72
N LEU A 403 8.79 10.22 7.02
CA LEU A 403 7.88 11.19 7.65
C LEU A 403 8.08 11.32 9.16
N GLU A 404 8.79 10.41 9.82
CA GLU A 404 9.13 10.53 11.25
C GLU A 404 10.31 11.49 11.51
N THR A 405 10.89 12.11 10.47
CA THR A 405 12.13 12.92 10.61
C THR A 405 11.92 14.20 11.44
N ASP A 406 10.74 14.83 11.36
CA ASP A 406 10.43 16.04 12.12
C ASP A 406 8.94 16.12 12.50
N TYR A 407 8.61 17.05 13.41
CA TYR A 407 7.28 17.19 13.98
C TYR A 407 6.19 17.49 12.93
N ASN A 408 6.49 18.31 11.93
CA ASN A 408 5.51 18.69 10.90
C ASN A 408 5.24 17.51 9.95
N LEU A 409 6.28 16.78 9.55
CA LEU A 409 6.12 15.57 8.74
C LEU A 409 5.36 14.48 9.48
N LYS A 410 5.64 14.30 10.78
CA LYS A 410 4.94 13.34 11.63
C LYS A 410 3.45 13.69 11.74
N ASN A 411 3.12 14.96 11.98
CA ASN A 411 1.74 15.41 11.99
C ASN A 411 1.08 15.28 10.62
N GLY A 412 1.84 15.49 9.53
CA GLY A 412 1.40 15.23 8.16
C GLY A 412 0.99 13.78 7.94
N LYS A 413 1.80 12.84 8.43
CA LYS A 413 1.48 11.40 8.44
C LYS A 413 0.20 11.12 9.23
N GLU A 414 0.08 11.65 10.44
CA GLU A 414 -1.12 11.46 11.27
C GLU A 414 -2.39 12.05 10.62
N LEU A 415 -2.27 13.19 9.95
CA LEU A 415 -3.33 13.81 9.17
C LEU A 415 -3.76 12.88 8.03
N VAL A 416 -2.82 12.38 7.22
CA VAL A 416 -3.13 11.45 6.12
C VAL A 416 -3.82 10.19 6.63
N ASN A 417 -3.32 9.60 7.71
CA ASN A 417 -3.91 8.40 8.31
C ASN A 417 -5.36 8.68 8.75
N THR A 418 -5.58 9.83 9.39
CA THR A 418 -6.92 10.26 9.83
C THR A 418 -7.86 10.48 8.65
N VAL A 419 -7.38 11.12 7.57
CA VAL A 419 -8.19 11.35 6.36
C VAL A 419 -8.58 10.02 5.71
N LEU A 420 -7.63 9.09 5.56
CA LEU A 420 -7.92 7.78 4.97
C LEU A 420 -8.93 6.98 5.80
N ASP A 421 -8.85 7.03 7.13
CA ASP A 421 -9.85 6.41 8.01
C ASP A 421 -11.25 7.02 7.80
N LEU A 422 -11.33 8.36 7.74
CA LEU A 422 -12.58 9.08 7.53
C LEU A 422 -13.20 8.85 6.13
N GLU A 423 -12.38 8.59 5.11
CA GLU A 423 -12.81 8.26 3.75
C GLU A 423 -13.38 6.85 3.63
N GLN A 424 -12.83 5.88 4.38
CA GLN A 424 -13.31 4.49 4.37
C GLN A 424 -14.66 4.34 5.08
N GLU A 425 -14.94 5.19 6.07
CA GLU A 425 -16.11 5.08 6.95
C GLU A 425 -17.01 6.33 6.87
N GLN A 426 -17.51 6.64 5.66
CA GLN A 426 -18.35 7.82 5.44
C GLN A 426 -19.69 7.77 6.19
N THR A 427 -20.22 6.57 6.48
CA THR A 427 -21.53 6.36 7.11
C THR A 427 -21.48 6.10 8.62
N ARG A 428 -20.29 5.96 9.21
CA ARG A 428 -20.15 5.68 10.64
C ARG A 428 -20.42 6.93 11.47
N SER A 429 -21.20 6.79 12.55
CA SER A 429 -21.34 7.82 13.56
C SER A 429 -20.13 7.80 14.49
N TYR A 430 -19.54 8.98 14.74
CA TYR A 430 -18.40 9.14 15.64
C TYR A 430 -18.88 9.73 16.97
N SER A 431 -18.36 9.20 18.07
CA SER A 431 -18.60 9.78 19.39
C SER A 431 -17.98 11.18 19.51
N VAL A 432 -18.47 11.97 20.47
CA VAL A 432 -17.93 13.32 20.78
C VAL A 432 -16.42 13.28 20.98
N ALA A 433 -15.90 12.31 21.75
CA ALA A 433 -14.47 12.18 22.02
C ALA A 433 -13.66 11.82 20.77
N GLN A 434 -14.18 10.93 19.91
CA GLN A 434 -13.53 10.57 18.64
C GLN A 434 -13.47 11.75 17.67
N ARG A 435 -14.55 12.53 17.54
CA ARG A 435 -14.56 13.74 16.71
C ARG A 435 -13.50 14.73 17.18
N GLU A 436 -13.39 14.93 18.48
CA GLU A 436 -12.40 15.83 19.06
C GLU A 436 -10.96 15.37 18.79
N GLN A 437 -10.71 14.06 18.90
CA GLN A 437 -9.42 13.47 18.57
C GLN A 437 -9.08 13.63 17.08
N TYR A 438 -10.03 13.40 16.18
CA TYR A 438 -9.82 13.60 14.74
C TYR A 438 -9.59 15.07 14.40
N LEU A 439 -10.37 16.00 14.97
CA LEU A 439 -10.14 17.44 14.80
C LEU A 439 -8.75 17.85 15.30
N SER A 440 -8.30 17.28 16.43
CA SER A 440 -6.94 17.53 16.94
C SER A 440 -5.86 17.09 15.94
N LYS A 441 -6.03 15.93 15.29
CA LYS A 441 -5.07 15.42 14.30
C LYS A 441 -5.12 16.20 12.99
N LEU A 442 -6.31 16.55 12.50
CA LEU A 442 -6.48 17.32 11.27
C LEU A 442 -5.94 18.76 11.40
N TYR A 443 -6.01 19.35 12.59
CA TYR A 443 -5.41 20.66 12.88
C TYR A 443 -3.99 20.61 13.43
N ALA A 444 -3.36 19.42 13.50
CA ALA A 444 -1.99 19.27 13.98
C ALA A 444 -0.95 19.82 12.99
N VAL A 445 -1.34 19.99 11.72
CA VAL A 445 -0.52 20.55 10.65
C VAL A 445 -1.02 21.94 10.30
N GLU A 446 -0.09 22.87 10.11
CA GLU A 446 -0.40 24.16 9.51
C GLU A 446 -0.61 23.99 8.00
N LEU A 447 -1.86 24.07 7.58
CA LEU A 447 -2.22 23.97 6.16
C LEU A 447 -2.01 25.34 5.47
N PRO A 448 -1.75 25.33 4.14
CA PRO A 448 -1.74 26.55 3.33
C PRO A 448 -3.02 27.39 3.44
N THR A 449 -3.01 28.58 2.86
CA THR A 449 -4.17 29.47 2.89
C THR A 449 -5.42 28.80 2.30
N PRO A 450 -6.63 29.17 2.76
CA PRO A 450 -7.88 28.58 2.25
C PRO A 450 -8.02 28.67 0.73
N GLU A 451 -7.53 29.74 0.11
CA GLU A 451 -7.57 29.93 -1.35
C GLU A 451 -6.74 28.85 -2.07
N PHE A 452 -5.55 28.54 -1.55
CA PHE A 452 -4.69 27.49 -2.10
C PHE A 452 -5.34 26.12 -1.94
N LEU A 453 -5.84 25.81 -0.75
CA LEU A 453 -6.49 24.53 -0.48
C LEU A 453 -7.73 24.32 -1.34
N ALA A 454 -8.54 25.37 -1.55
CA ALA A 454 -9.72 25.34 -2.41
C ALA A 454 -9.39 25.09 -3.90
N SER A 455 -8.16 25.40 -4.33
CA SER A 455 -7.68 25.10 -5.69
C SER A 455 -7.24 23.64 -5.90
N THR A 456 -7.21 22.83 -4.83
CA THR A 456 -6.75 21.43 -4.87
C THR A 456 -7.86 20.47 -4.44
N LEU A 457 -7.97 19.31 -5.11
CA LEU A 457 -8.97 18.29 -4.77
C LEU A 457 -8.75 17.75 -3.34
N GLU A 458 -7.49 17.55 -2.93
CA GLU A 458 -7.17 17.06 -1.59
C GLU A 458 -7.51 18.08 -0.51
N GLY A 459 -7.26 19.36 -0.77
CA GLY A 459 -7.60 20.44 0.15
C GLY A 459 -9.12 20.53 0.38
N GLU A 460 -9.91 20.47 -0.71
CA GLU A 460 -11.37 20.42 -0.62
C GLU A 460 -11.86 19.19 0.18
N GLY A 461 -11.25 18.02 -0.06
CA GLY A 461 -11.56 16.79 0.67
C GLY A 461 -11.34 16.91 2.18
N ILE A 462 -10.20 17.48 2.59
CA ILE A 462 -9.90 17.74 4.01
C ILE A 462 -10.92 18.70 4.62
N TYR A 463 -11.24 19.79 3.93
CA TYR A 463 -12.25 20.75 4.39
C TYR A 463 -13.64 20.12 4.55
N ARG A 464 -14.04 19.24 3.63
CA ARG A 464 -15.32 18.53 3.73
C ARG A 464 -15.38 17.67 4.99
N HIS A 465 -14.30 16.96 5.32
CA HIS A 465 -14.22 16.17 6.55
C HIS A 465 -14.20 17.05 7.80
N LEU A 466 -13.44 18.15 7.80
CA LEU A 466 -13.44 19.14 8.89
C LEU A 466 -14.85 19.67 9.13
N ASN A 467 -15.52 20.21 8.11
CA ASN A 467 -16.86 20.77 8.22
C ASN A 467 -17.87 19.75 8.75
N ARG A 468 -17.80 18.50 8.30
CA ARG A 468 -18.67 17.42 8.79
C ARG A 468 -18.44 17.14 10.29
N LEU A 469 -17.19 17.00 10.71
CA LEU A 469 -16.83 16.72 12.10
C LEU A 469 -17.21 17.89 13.01
N GLU A 470 -16.89 19.10 12.59
CA GLU A 470 -17.18 20.31 13.35
C GLU A 470 -18.67 20.60 13.47
N SER A 471 -19.44 20.48 12.38
CA SER A 471 -20.89 20.69 12.41
C SER A 471 -21.56 19.70 13.37
N ALA A 472 -21.15 18.44 13.34
CA ALA A 472 -21.68 17.42 14.24
C ALA A 472 -21.26 17.69 15.70
N GLN A 473 -20.02 18.12 15.93
CA GLN A 473 -19.53 18.48 17.26
C GLN A 473 -20.29 19.69 17.83
N PHE A 474 -20.52 20.71 17.01
CA PHE A 474 -21.29 21.89 17.38
C PHE A 474 -22.73 21.51 17.75
N ASN A 475 -23.43 20.78 16.88
CA ASN A 475 -24.83 20.42 17.07
C ASN A 475 -25.06 19.61 18.34
N ASP A 476 -24.17 18.65 18.64
CA ASP A 476 -24.36 17.75 19.78
C ASP A 476 -23.93 18.38 21.12
N VAL A 477 -22.88 19.22 21.11
CA VAL A 477 -22.22 19.69 22.35
C VAL A 477 -22.52 21.15 22.67
N TYR A 478 -22.62 22.01 21.65
CA TYR A 478 -22.63 23.47 21.82
C TYR A 478 -23.95 24.12 21.45
N ALA A 479 -24.69 23.62 20.45
CA ALA A 479 -25.86 24.30 19.90
C ALA A 479 -26.91 24.64 20.98
N LYS A 480 -27.22 23.69 21.88
CA LYS A 480 -28.18 23.92 22.97
C LYS A 480 -27.70 24.99 23.96
N GLU A 481 -26.41 24.98 24.31
CA GLU A 481 -25.84 25.95 25.26
C GLU A 481 -25.70 27.33 24.64
N VAL A 482 -25.37 27.42 23.34
CA VAL A 482 -25.34 28.66 22.57
C VAL A 482 -26.74 29.26 22.48
N THR A 483 -27.76 28.48 22.13
CA THR A 483 -29.15 28.95 22.13
C THR A 483 -29.57 29.39 23.52
N ARG A 484 -29.26 28.61 24.57
CA ARG A 484 -29.54 28.99 25.96
C ARG A 484 -28.89 30.33 26.34
N LEU A 485 -27.66 30.61 25.88
CA LEU A 485 -27.01 31.89 26.15
C LEU A 485 -27.64 33.05 25.35
N ARG A 486 -28.06 32.80 24.11
CA ARG A 486 -28.79 33.78 23.29
C ARG A 486 -30.14 34.14 23.92
N ASP A 487 -30.83 33.17 24.49
CA ASP A 487 -32.14 33.37 25.11
C ASP A 487 -32.06 33.83 26.58
N ALA A 488 -30.91 33.67 27.23
CA ALA A 488 -30.71 34.09 28.62
C ALA A 488 -30.89 35.61 28.77
N ALA A 489 -31.53 36.00 29.88
CA ALA A 489 -31.62 37.39 30.29
C ALA A 489 -30.21 37.96 30.56
N PRO A 490 -29.91 39.19 30.12
CA PRO A 490 -28.58 39.76 30.25
C PRO A 490 -28.33 40.29 31.67
N THR A 491 -28.33 39.39 32.66
CA THR A 491 -28.10 39.69 34.07
C THR A 491 -26.70 39.28 34.53
N GLU A 492 -26.24 39.82 35.65
CA GLU A 492 -24.93 39.47 36.23
C GLU A 492 -24.85 37.99 36.65
N GLU A 493 -25.98 37.40 37.07
CA GLU A 493 -26.07 35.98 37.41
C GLU A 493 -25.76 35.07 36.21
N ASN A 494 -26.20 35.48 35.01
CA ASN A 494 -25.99 34.72 33.77
C ASN A 494 -24.61 34.95 33.13
N ILE A 495 -23.75 35.81 33.72
CA ILE A 495 -22.34 35.92 33.31
C ILE A 495 -21.60 34.60 33.54
N THR A 496 -21.96 33.87 34.60
CA THR A 496 -21.37 32.56 34.91
C THR A 496 -21.62 31.54 33.80
N LEU A 497 -22.83 31.52 33.22
CA LEU A 497 -23.19 30.70 32.07
C LEU A 497 -22.32 31.03 30.85
N ARG A 498 -22.13 32.32 30.56
CA ARG A 498 -21.27 32.79 29.47
C ARG A 498 -19.82 32.39 29.66
N ASN A 499 -19.26 32.58 30.86
CA ASN A 499 -17.86 32.24 31.15
C ASN A 499 -17.62 30.73 31.05
N THR A 500 -18.52 29.91 31.60
CA THR A 500 -18.45 28.45 31.50
C THR A 500 -18.46 27.98 30.05
N LEU A 501 -19.33 28.57 29.22
CA LEU A 501 -19.40 28.24 27.80
C LEU A 501 -18.13 28.65 27.03
N LEU A 502 -17.54 29.82 27.34
CA LEU A 502 -16.28 30.27 26.77
C LEU A 502 -15.10 29.36 27.17
N GLU A 503 -15.03 28.93 28.43
CA GLU A 503 -14.00 27.99 28.89
C GLU A 503 -14.12 26.65 28.16
N LYS A 504 -15.34 26.13 28.05
CA LYS A 504 -15.63 24.90 27.29
C LYS A 504 -15.26 25.06 25.81
N ALA A 505 -15.52 26.22 25.20
CA ALA A 505 -15.09 26.50 23.83
C ALA A 505 -13.56 26.58 23.70
N ASN A 506 -12.86 27.19 24.65
CA ASN A 506 -11.40 27.30 24.60
C ASN A 506 -10.68 25.94 24.68
N SER A 507 -11.31 24.95 25.31
CA SER A 507 -10.78 23.59 25.40
C SER A 507 -10.94 22.76 24.12
N THR A 508 -11.87 23.12 23.21
CA THR A 508 -12.10 22.35 21.98
C THR A 508 -11.18 22.74 20.83
N LYS A 509 -10.82 21.76 20.01
CA LYS A 509 -10.14 21.87 18.73
C LYS A 509 -11.08 22.27 17.58
N CYS A 510 -12.39 22.15 17.75
CA CYS A 510 -13.39 22.65 16.80
C CYS A 510 -13.28 24.18 16.66
N ARG A 511 -12.89 24.67 15.47
CA ARG A 511 -12.74 26.09 15.17
C ARG A 511 -14.10 26.77 15.04
N SER A 512 -15.02 26.22 14.25
CA SER A 512 -16.37 26.80 14.10
C SER A 512 -17.13 26.85 15.43
N CYS A 513 -17.02 25.81 16.27
CA CYS A 513 -17.62 25.82 17.61
C CYS A 513 -17.11 26.99 18.47
N ARG A 514 -15.79 27.26 18.42
CA ARG A 514 -15.19 28.40 19.13
C ARG A 514 -15.71 29.73 18.62
N GLU A 515 -15.79 29.90 17.31
CA GLU A 515 -16.24 31.16 16.71
C GLU A 515 -17.73 31.41 16.97
N GLU A 516 -18.59 30.41 16.87
CA GLU A 516 -20.02 30.53 17.20
C GLU A 516 -20.25 30.88 18.68
N VAL A 517 -19.50 30.25 19.60
CA VAL A 517 -19.57 30.58 21.02
C VAL A 517 -19.06 32.00 21.29
N LYS A 518 -17.94 32.41 20.70
CA LYS A 518 -17.42 33.78 20.83
C LYS A 518 -18.43 34.80 20.31
N LEU A 519 -19.09 34.52 19.18
CA LEU A 519 -20.12 35.38 18.62
C LEU A 519 -21.30 35.51 19.58
N ALA A 520 -21.81 34.38 20.11
CA ALA A 520 -22.90 34.39 21.09
C ALA A 520 -22.53 35.13 22.39
N ALA A 521 -21.29 34.96 22.88
CA ALA A 521 -20.80 35.68 24.05
C ALA A 521 -20.68 37.19 23.81
N ARG A 522 -20.22 37.61 22.63
CA ARG A 522 -20.19 39.03 22.23
C ARG A 522 -21.59 39.63 22.21
N GLN A 523 -22.56 38.93 21.61
CA GLN A 523 -23.96 39.35 21.59
C GLN A 523 -24.56 39.45 23.00
N PHE A 524 -24.25 38.50 23.89
CA PHE A 524 -24.67 38.57 25.29
C PHE A 524 -24.09 39.81 26.01
N ASN A 525 -22.78 40.06 25.85
CA ASN A 525 -22.13 41.21 26.47
C ASN A 525 -22.72 42.54 25.98
N GLN A 526 -23.03 42.64 24.69
CA GLN A 526 -23.68 43.83 24.12
C GLN A 526 -25.06 44.07 24.77
N ARG A 527 -25.90 43.03 24.88
CA ARG A 527 -27.22 43.16 25.54
C ARG A 527 -27.12 43.51 27.03
N LEU A 528 -26.11 43.01 27.72
CA LEU A 528 -25.82 43.34 29.12
C LEU A 528 -25.42 44.80 29.27
N GLU A 529 -24.54 45.30 28.40
CA GLU A 529 -24.13 46.70 28.39
C GLU A 529 -25.33 47.62 28.11
N GLU A 530 -26.18 47.26 27.14
CA GLU A 530 -27.41 48.00 26.82
C GLU A 530 -28.39 48.04 28.01
N GLN A 531 -28.61 46.90 28.70
CA GLN A 531 -29.48 46.88 29.89
C GLN A 531 -28.91 47.69 31.05
N GLN A 532 -27.60 47.61 31.29
CA GLN A 532 -26.93 48.40 32.33
C GLN A 532 -27.01 49.89 32.01
N LEU A 533 -26.84 50.27 30.74
CA LEU A 533 -26.97 51.65 30.30
C LEU A 533 -28.38 52.16 30.55
N GLU A 534 -29.42 51.37 30.27
CA GLU A 534 -30.80 51.78 30.50
C GLU A 534 -31.08 51.98 32.00
N LYS A 535 -30.59 51.10 32.87
CA LYS A 535 -30.67 51.29 34.33
C LYS A 535 -29.98 52.58 34.78
N GLU A 536 -28.79 52.87 34.27
CA GLU A 536 -28.05 54.09 34.62
C GLU A 536 -28.72 55.35 34.05
N LYS A 537 -29.43 55.28 32.91
CA LYS A 537 -30.25 56.39 32.40
C LYS A 537 -31.46 56.67 33.29
N VAL A 538 -32.18 55.63 33.73
CA VAL A 538 -33.29 55.80 34.69
C VAL A 538 -32.77 56.42 35.98
N ARG A 539 -31.64 55.92 36.50
CA ARG A 539 -30.98 56.49 37.68
C ARG A 539 -30.55 57.94 37.46
N LEU A 540 -30.07 58.30 36.28
CA LEU A 540 -29.73 59.68 35.93
C LEU A 540 -30.97 60.59 36.03
N GLN A 541 -32.11 60.16 35.51
CA GLN A 541 -33.36 60.91 35.61
C GLN A 541 -33.78 61.11 37.07
N GLU A 542 -33.70 60.07 37.89
CA GLU A 542 -33.98 60.15 39.33
C GLU A 542 -33.02 61.11 40.06
N LEU A 543 -31.71 60.99 39.79
CA LEU A 543 -30.69 61.84 40.40
C LEU A 543 -30.84 63.30 39.95
N ASN A 544 -31.25 63.56 38.72
CA ASN A 544 -31.51 64.90 38.20
C ASN A 544 -32.67 65.56 38.94
N LEU A 545 -33.79 64.85 39.13
CA LEU A 545 -34.92 65.34 39.93
C LEU A 545 -34.52 65.59 41.40
N GLN A 546 -33.67 64.74 41.97
CA GLN A 546 -33.15 64.94 43.32
C GLN A 546 -32.21 66.14 43.39
N ALA A 547 -31.30 66.29 42.42
CA ALA A 547 -30.34 67.38 42.35
C ALA A 547 -31.06 68.72 42.24
N GLU A 548 -32.07 68.84 41.38
CA GLU A 548 -32.88 70.06 41.25
C GLU A 548 -33.52 70.46 42.59
N ARG A 549 -34.18 69.51 43.27
CA ARG A 549 -34.78 69.74 44.59
C ARG A 549 -33.75 70.13 45.64
N LYS A 550 -32.59 69.46 45.65
CA LYS A 550 -31.50 69.75 46.61
C LYS A 550 -30.84 71.09 46.34
N ILE A 551 -30.61 71.47 45.09
CA ILE A 551 -30.07 72.80 44.73
C ILE A 551 -31.00 73.88 45.28
N LEU A 552 -32.31 73.76 45.07
CA LEU A 552 -33.29 74.71 45.63
C LEU A 552 -33.26 74.75 47.17
N ALA A 553 -33.17 73.59 47.82
CA ALA A 553 -33.05 73.51 49.26
C ALA A 553 -31.75 74.15 49.78
N TYR A 554 -30.61 73.89 49.13
CA TYR A 554 -29.32 74.49 49.48
C TYR A 554 -29.31 76.00 49.26
N LEU A 555 -29.92 76.51 48.18
CA LEU A 555 -30.06 77.95 47.97
C LEU A 555 -30.93 78.59 49.06
N LYS A 556 -32.06 77.98 49.43
CA LYS A 556 -32.89 78.45 50.56
C LYS A 556 -32.09 78.45 51.87
N GLN A 557 -31.31 77.40 52.11
CA GLN A 557 -30.48 77.26 53.32
C GLN A 557 -29.32 78.27 53.32
N ASP A 558 -28.69 78.52 52.17
CA ASP A 558 -27.64 79.52 51.97
C ASP A 558 -28.14 80.93 52.27
N ASP A 559 -29.31 81.30 51.75
CA ASP A 559 -29.96 82.60 51.99
C ASP A 559 -30.36 82.75 53.47
N CYS A 560 -30.86 81.67 54.08
CA CYS A 560 -31.19 81.66 55.50
C CYS A 560 -29.94 81.85 56.38
N MET A 561 -28.87 81.11 56.09
CA MET A 561 -27.57 81.27 56.76
C MET A 561 -27.04 82.69 56.57
N ASP A 562 -27.11 83.26 55.36
CA ASP A 562 -26.70 84.65 55.10
C ASP A 562 -27.46 85.66 55.97
N ASN A 563 -28.77 85.47 56.13
CA ASN A 563 -29.57 86.31 57.01
C ASN A 563 -29.24 86.09 58.49
N ALA A 564 -29.01 84.84 58.92
CA ALA A 564 -28.62 84.53 60.28
C ALA A 564 -27.25 85.12 60.63
N PHE A 565 -26.27 85.02 59.73
CA PHE A 565 -24.96 85.67 59.89
C PHE A 565 -25.09 87.19 60.03
N LYS A 566 -25.88 87.85 59.16
CA LYS A 566 -26.08 89.31 59.19
C LYS A 566 -26.82 89.81 60.44
N THR A 567 -27.78 89.03 60.95
CA THR A 567 -28.62 89.43 62.07
C THR A 567 -28.00 89.10 63.43
N GLN A 568 -27.37 87.93 63.57
CA GLN A 568 -26.77 87.49 64.82
C GLN A 568 -25.35 88.04 65.01
N TYR A 569 -24.65 88.37 63.91
CA TYR A 569 -23.29 88.88 63.93
C TYR A 569 -23.13 90.16 63.07
N PRO A 570 -23.77 91.29 63.44
CA PRO A 570 -23.74 92.54 62.67
C PRO A 570 -22.45 93.36 62.80
N SER A 571 -21.46 92.90 63.58
CA SER A 571 -20.21 93.63 63.84
C SER A 571 -19.18 93.43 62.73
N GLU A 572 -18.42 94.48 62.39
CA GLU A 572 -17.34 94.44 61.39
C GLU A 572 -16.16 93.53 61.80
N ALA A 573 -16.05 93.17 63.08
CA ALA A 573 -15.04 92.24 63.59
C ALA A 573 -15.70 90.96 64.14
N LEU A 574 -15.80 89.93 63.30
CA LEU A 574 -16.32 88.61 63.67
C LEU A 574 -15.28 87.80 64.47
N PRO A 575 -15.70 87.00 65.47
CA PRO A 575 -14.81 86.01 66.09
C PRO A 575 -14.22 85.06 65.04
N GLU A 576 -12.95 84.66 65.19
CA GLU A 576 -12.21 83.87 64.19
C GLU A 576 -12.94 82.58 63.77
N TYR A 577 -13.61 81.91 64.71
CA TYR A 577 -14.37 80.70 64.40
C TYR A 577 -15.63 80.99 63.55
N VAL A 578 -16.30 82.13 63.76
CA VAL A 578 -17.47 82.56 62.96
C VAL A 578 -17.02 82.99 61.57
N GLN A 579 -15.86 83.66 61.45
CA GLN A 579 -15.27 84.01 60.17
C GLN A 579 -14.95 82.74 59.34
N ARG A 580 -14.36 81.70 59.96
CA ARG A 580 -14.12 80.42 59.28
C ARG A 580 -15.41 79.71 58.85
N LEU A 581 -16.48 79.78 59.65
CA LEU A 581 -17.79 79.24 59.25
C LEU A 581 -18.40 80.01 58.07
N TYR A 582 -18.23 81.33 58.03
CA TYR A 582 -18.68 82.16 56.92
C TYR A 582 -17.86 81.88 55.63
N GLU A 583 -16.54 81.72 55.74
CA GLU A 583 -15.69 81.29 54.61
C GLU A 583 -16.11 79.93 54.07
N LYS A 584 -16.35 78.95 54.96
CA LYS A 584 -16.86 77.62 54.59
C LYS A 584 -18.23 77.73 53.91
N LYS A 585 -19.12 78.61 54.37
CA LYS A 585 -20.42 78.88 53.74
C LYS A 585 -20.26 79.45 52.33
N VAL A 586 -19.36 80.43 52.13
CA VAL A 586 -19.07 80.99 50.80
C VAL A 586 -18.52 79.93 49.84
N GLU A 587 -17.69 79.01 50.35
CA GLU A 587 -17.20 77.86 49.60
C GLU A 587 -18.33 76.89 49.22
N LEU A 588 -19.27 76.63 50.13
CA LEU A 588 -20.45 75.81 49.82
C LEU A 588 -21.33 76.41 48.73
N LYS A 589 -21.52 77.73 48.72
CA LYS A 589 -22.24 78.43 47.64
C LYS A 589 -21.60 78.19 46.27
N LYS A 590 -20.26 78.15 46.20
CA LYS A 590 -19.53 77.80 44.97
C LYS A 590 -19.79 76.34 44.56
N HIS A 591 -19.75 75.41 45.52
CA HIS A 591 -20.04 74.00 45.25
C HIS A 591 -21.51 73.74 44.84
N VAL A 592 -22.47 74.53 45.33
CA VAL A 592 -23.86 74.50 44.87
C VAL A 592 -23.95 74.96 43.41
N ALA A 593 -23.22 76.02 43.02
CA ALA A 593 -23.15 76.47 41.63
C ALA A 593 -22.46 75.45 40.70
N GLU A 594 -21.45 74.73 41.20
CA GLU A 594 -20.81 73.62 40.48
C GLU A 594 -21.77 72.44 40.29
N LEU A 595 -22.57 72.09 41.31
CA LEU A 595 -23.61 71.07 41.20
C LEU A 595 -24.71 71.49 40.20
N ASP A 596 -25.14 72.74 40.21
CA ASP A 596 -26.11 73.29 39.25
C ASP A 596 -25.59 73.26 37.81
N THR A 597 -24.30 73.58 37.62
CA THR A 597 -23.64 73.47 36.31
C THR A 597 -23.55 72.02 35.85
N LEU A 598 -23.17 71.10 36.73
CA LEU A 598 -23.07 69.67 36.43
C LEU A 598 -24.44 69.08 36.07
N TYR A 599 -25.48 69.42 36.83
CA TYR A 599 -26.88 69.04 36.56
C TYR A 599 -27.35 69.53 35.17
N LYS A 600 -27.05 70.78 34.81
CA LYS A 600 -27.45 71.37 33.53
C LYS A 600 -26.64 70.86 32.32
N THR A 601 -25.56 70.11 32.55
CA THR A 601 -24.68 69.61 31.49
C THR A 601 -24.66 68.08 31.45
N PRO A 602 -25.71 67.43 30.90
CA PRO A 602 -25.74 65.99 30.80
C PRO A 602 -24.63 65.45 29.88
N PRO A 603 -24.25 64.17 30.01
CA PRO A 603 -23.22 63.55 29.17
C PRO A 603 -23.54 63.68 27.69
N LYS A 604 -22.59 64.19 26.89
CA LYS A 604 -22.74 64.32 25.42
C LYS A 604 -22.84 62.97 24.71
N GLU A 605 -22.17 61.95 25.26
CA GLU A 605 -22.23 60.57 24.77
C GLU A 605 -22.95 59.70 25.80
N LEU A 606 -24.05 59.06 25.38
CA LEU A 606 -24.83 58.13 26.20
C LEU A 606 -24.20 56.72 26.19
N LYS A 607 -22.94 56.62 26.59
CA LYS A 607 -22.26 55.34 26.81
C LYS A 607 -22.37 54.96 28.28
N LEU A 608 -22.29 53.66 28.59
CA LEU A 608 -22.49 53.16 29.96
C LEU A 608 -21.55 53.86 30.96
N GLU A 609 -20.25 53.86 30.68
CA GLU A 609 -19.25 54.41 31.60
C GLU A 609 -19.39 55.92 31.79
N THR A 610 -19.73 56.68 30.74
CA THR A 610 -19.90 58.14 30.82
C THR A 610 -21.13 58.52 31.63
N VAL A 611 -22.25 57.79 31.46
CA VAL A 611 -23.48 58.01 32.24
C VAL A 611 -23.27 57.60 33.70
N ARG A 612 -22.63 56.45 33.94
CA ARG A 612 -22.31 55.98 35.29
C ARG A 612 -21.40 56.95 36.04
N GLU A 613 -20.33 57.44 35.39
CA GLU A 613 -19.42 58.42 35.99
C GLU A 613 -20.14 59.73 36.34
N HIS A 614 -21.00 60.22 35.44
CA HIS A 614 -21.80 61.41 35.69
C HIS A 614 -22.77 61.23 36.86
N ASN A 615 -23.48 60.08 36.93
CA ASN A 615 -24.33 59.72 38.06
C ASN A 615 -23.55 59.69 39.39
N GLN A 616 -22.36 59.10 39.39
CA GLN A 616 -21.49 59.07 40.56
C GLN A 616 -21.06 60.47 41.01
N ARG A 617 -20.72 61.35 40.06
CA ARG A 617 -20.36 62.75 40.34
C ARG A 617 -21.53 63.53 40.91
N LEU A 618 -22.72 63.46 40.30
CA LEU A 618 -23.95 64.12 40.80
C LEU A 618 -24.27 63.71 42.24
N ASN A 619 -24.34 62.39 42.49
CA ASN A 619 -24.61 61.86 43.82
C ASN A 619 -23.50 62.21 44.83
N GLY A 620 -22.24 62.20 44.40
CA GLY A 620 -21.10 62.59 45.22
C GLY A 620 -21.10 64.07 45.62
N PHE A 621 -21.50 64.98 44.72
CA PHE A 621 -21.68 66.40 45.04
C PHE A 621 -22.84 66.62 46.01
N MET A 622 -24.00 65.99 45.75
CA MET A 622 -25.15 66.10 46.65
C MET A 622 -24.80 65.67 48.07
N ARG A 623 -24.18 64.50 48.25
CA ARG A 623 -23.77 64.00 49.59
C ARG A 623 -22.75 64.89 50.29
N ARG A 624 -21.78 65.43 49.55
CA ARG A 624 -20.76 66.34 50.12
C ARG A 624 -21.40 67.64 50.61
N LEU A 625 -22.33 68.20 49.84
CA LEU A 625 -23.08 69.40 50.24
C LEU A 625 -23.98 69.13 51.45
N ASP A 626 -24.71 68.00 51.47
CA ASP A 626 -25.53 67.61 52.64
C ASP A 626 -24.70 67.59 53.93
N GLN A 627 -23.55 66.89 53.87
CA GLN A 627 -22.67 66.76 55.02
C GLN A 627 -22.08 68.11 55.43
N ALA A 628 -21.63 68.92 54.48
CA ALA A 628 -20.94 70.16 54.81
C ALA A 628 -21.90 71.25 55.33
N TYR A 629 -23.14 71.31 54.84
CA TYR A 629 -24.18 72.15 55.44
C TYR A 629 -24.53 71.62 56.85
N ALA A 630 -24.66 70.31 57.04
CA ALA A 630 -24.90 69.72 58.36
C ALA A 630 -23.76 70.00 59.36
N ASP A 631 -22.50 70.00 58.91
CA ASP A 631 -21.34 70.34 59.76
C ASP A 631 -21.43 71.78 60.28
N ILE A 632 -21.80 72.74 59.43
CA ILE A 632 -22.00 74.14 59.83
C ILE A 632 -23.13 74.23 60.86
N CYS A 633 -24.25 73.56 60.61
CA CYS A 633 -25.39 73.53 61.52
C CYS A 633 -25.10 72.84 62.85
N THR A 634 -24.19 71.88 62.86
CA THR A 634 -23.77 71.19 64.09
C THR A 634 -22.81 72.05 64.90
N ALA A 635 -21.93 72.79 64.21
CA ALA A 635 -20.99 73.72 64.85
C ALA A 635 -21.70 74.92 65.46
N GLU A 636 -22.73 75.47 64.81
CA GLU A 636 -23.52 76.59 65.32
C GLU A 636 -24.99 76.44 64.91
N LYS A 637 -25.81 75.87 65.79
CA LYS A 637 -27.22 75.53 65.52
C LYS A 637 -28.07 76.74 65.16
N ASN A 638 -27.71 77.91 65.70
CA ASN A 638 -28.46 79.15 65.51
C ASN A 638 -28.41 79.68 64.07
N LEU A 639 -27.49 79.17 63.23
CA LEU A 639 -27.36 79.52 61.82
C LEU A 639 -28.30 78.72 60.90
N CYS A 640 -28.97 77.68 61.41
CA CYS A 640 -29.71 76.71 60.58
C CYS A 640 -31.19 76.53 60.95
N GLY A 641 -31.73 77.38 61.81
CA GLY A 641 -33.15 77.38 62.20
C GLY A 641 -34.04 77.95 61.10
N CYS A 642 -34.13 77.26 59.98
CA CYS A 642 -34.84 77.69 58.78
C CYS A 642 -36.12 76.87 58.58
N GLU A 643 -37.04 76.91 59.55
CA GLU A 643 -38.43 76.47 59.29
C GLU A 643 -39.17 77.53 58.45
#